data_AF-G0WBA0-F1
#
_entry.id   AF-G0WBA0-F1
#
_cell.length_a   1.000
_cell.length_b   1.000
_cell.length_c   1.000
_cell.angle_alpha   90.00
_cell.angle_beta   90.00
_cell.angle_gamma   90.00
#
_symmetry.space_group_name_H-M   'P 1'
#
loop_
_entity.id
_entity.type
_entity.pdbx_description
1 polymer ?
#
loop_
_entity_poly.entity_id
_entity_poly.type
_entity_poly.pdbx_seq_one_letter_code
_entity_poly.pdbx_strand_id
1 'polypeptide(L)'
;MGLIRRGVRNKTAAEPVKRSAKIKKATFDATKKKEVGVSDLTLLSKISDESINENLKKRFMNATIYTYIGHVLISVNPFRDLGIYTDAILDSYKGKNRLEVPPHVFAIAESMYYNLKSYNESQCVIISGESGAGKTEAAKRIMQYIASASTSHSESIGKIKDMVLATNPLLESFGCAKTLRNNNSSRHGKYLEIKFNSQFEPCAGNITNYLLEKQRVVGQIKNERNFHIFYQFTKGASDTYRQTFGVQKPEQYIYTSASGCTSVDTIDDLKDYQETLKAMQTIGLAQEEQDQIFRMLAAILWIGNISFIENEEGNAQVRDTSVTDFVAYLLQVDAAVLIKALVERIMETSHGMRRGSVYHVPLNIVQATAVRDALAKAIYSNLFDWIVGRVNKSLQAYSGADKSIGILDIYGFEIFEHNSFEQLCINYVNEKLQQIFIQLTLKSEQETYEREKIQWTPIKYFDNKVVCDLIEARRPPGIFAAMNDSVATAHADSNAADQAFSQRLNLFSTNPHFELRSNKFVIKHYAGDVTYDVNGITDKNKDQLQKDLVELMGTTTNTFLSTIFPMEVDKESKRRPPTAGDKIIKSANELVETLSKAQPSYIRTIKPNETKSPNDYDDHQVLHQVKYLGLQENVRIRRAGFAYRQVFDKFVERFYLLSPHCSYAGDYTWQGETLDAIKYILADASIPATEYQLGTTSVFIKTPETLFALENMRDKYWHNMAARIQRAWRRFLQRRIDAAIKIQRTIRERKSGNKYVQLRDYGTKILGDRKERRSMSLLGYRAFMGDYLACNQSKSKGSYIKRQAGIKEKVIFSIHGEMLHSKFGRSAQRLKKTFILTPTTFYIVGQTMIQNAMKYTQDYSINVNSIKQFSLSTLQDDWVGVVLSNSTLPDPFINTYFKTELITQIKKLNSKVQINVGPMIQYQKKPGKLHPVRATISDTAPKYGDLYKSSTIYVRRGHPAGSRSKKKPRGKGSGSGSSTTATYKRQSIKSTPQAPSGMKPPVARSRSKKPAPPPPGSQQPSLAATAAQAAYHPNGSSKNQAPSPVGIKPSARPQVHSRPKPKPKPQPPVQQQQPQQQRQPVAQAKSAVVPPPPPPPPPQASSEPKFEAAYDFPGSGAPSELPLKKGEVVYITRQEQNGWSLAKTLDGSKTGWVPTAYMTEAKITSSTSTPITVPNTTTTVTQQVQQTVQEQATTQAQPAAANFSEGLASALAARANKMRNESGEEDAGEDDDDDDW
;
A
#
# COMPACT_ATOMS: atom_id res chain seq x y z
N MET A 1 41.06 3.54 25.22
CA MET A 1 40.58 4.57 26.16
C MET A 1 41.16 5.90 25.72
N GLY A 2 40.32 6.83 25.26
CA GLY A 2 40.68 8.21 24.90
C GLY A 2 41.53 8.42 23.64
N LEU A 3 41.58 9.62 23.07
CA LEU A 3 40.75 10.83 23.30
C LEU A 3 40.80 11.68 22.00
N ILE A 4 39.66 12.05 21.38
CA ILE A 4 39.01 13.39 21.39
C ILE A 4 39.60 14.47 20.43
N ARG A 5 38.68 15.12 19.67
CA ARG A 5 38.80 16.39 18.88
C ARG A 5 39.79 16.35 17.68
N ARG A 6 39.48 16.98 16.54
CA ARG A 6 39.14 18.41 16.36
C ARG A 6 38.20 18.68 15.16
N GLY A 7 37.32 19.68 15.32
CA GLY A 7 37.03 20.65 14.24
C GLY A 7 38.01 21.83 14.34
N VAL A 8 37.96 22.90 13.55
CA VAL A 8 36.94 23.41 12.60
C VAL A 8 37.70 24.25 11.56
N ARG A 9 37.22 24.35 10.31
CA ARG A 9 37.40 25.59 9.55
C ARG A 9 36.26 25.83 8.56
N ASN A 10 35.95 27.10 8.35
CA ASN A 10 34.82 27.56 7.56
C ASN A 10 35.28 28.06 6.18
N LYS A 11 34.31 28.38 5.32
CA LYS A 11 34.41 29.12 4.04
C LYS A 11 35.50 30.22 4.10
N THR A 12 36.26 30.52 3.05
CA THR A 12 35.78 31.26 1.86
C THR A 12 36.66 31.07 0.60
N ALA A 13 36.08 30.47 -0.44
CA ALA A 13 36.42 30.66 -1.85
C ALA A 13 35.16 30.27 -2.65
N ALA A 14 34.81 30.98 -3.72
CA ALA A 14 33.61 30.71 -4.51
C ALA A 14 33.99 30.05 -5.84
N GLU A 15 33.52 28.82 -6.07
CA GLU A 15 33.58 28.17 -7.39
C GLU A 15 32.37 28.59 -8.26
N PRO A 16 32.52 28.61 -9.60
CA PRO A 16 31.44 28.98 -10.50
C PRO A 16 30.26 28.00 -10.46
N VAL A 17 29.05 28.52 -10.64
CA VAL A 17 27.79 27.78 -10.44
C VAL A 17 27.56 26.74 -11.53
N LYS A 18 27.96 25.49 -11.26
CA LYS A 18 27.44 24.33 -12.00
C LYS A 18 25.99 24.08 -11.59
N ARG A 19 25.05 24.19 -12.53
CA ARG A 19 23.67 23.71 -12.37
C ARG A 19 23.67 22.18 -12.31
N SER A 20 23.72 21.62 -11.11
CA SER A 20 23.37 20.21 -10.87
C SER A 20 22.47 20.10 -9.64
N ALA A 21 21.20 19.80 -9.87
CA ALA A 21 20.28 19.46 -8.79
C ALA A 21 20.76 18.16 -8.14
N LYS A 22 20.96 18.16 -6.81
CA LYS A 22 21.34 16.95 -6.07
C LYS A 22 20.12 16.03 -5.97
N ILE A 23 19.98 15.14 -6.96
CA ILE A 23 18.95 14.10 -7.02
C ILE A 23 18.93 13.34 -5.69
N LYS A 24 17.83 13.47 -4.93
CA LYS A 24 17.62 12.70 -3.70
C LYS A 24 17.31 11.25 -4.10
N LYS A 25 18.08 10.30 -3.57
CA LYS A 25 17.83 8.87 -3.81
C LYS A 25 16.48 8.48 -3.18
N ALA A 26 15.66 7.76 -3.93
CA ALA A 26 14.33 7.33 -3.49
C ALA A 26 14.44 6.42 -2.26
N THR A 27 13.49 6.55 -1.33
CA THR A 27 13.36 5.69 -0.14
C THR A 27 12.19 4.73 -0.33
N PHE A 28 12.47 3.44 -0.18
CA PHE A 28 11.53 2.36 -0.49
C PHE A 28 10.94 1.75 0.79
N ASP A 29 9.66 1.36 0.73
CA ASP A 29 8.92 0.77 1.84
C ASP A 29 8.49 -0.67 1.51
N ALA A 30 8.85 -1.62 2.37
CA ALA A 30 9.02 -3.02 1.98
C ALA A 30 7.76 -3.91 2.12
N THR A 31 6.59 -3.30 2.32
CA THR A 31 5.35 -4.02 2.71
C THR A 31 4.12 -3.65 1.87
N LYS A 32 4.23 -3.73 0.53
CA LYS A 32 3.03 -3.72 -0.33
C LYS A 32 2.16 -4.95 -0.02
N LYS A 33 0.93 -4.74 0.50
CA LYS A 33 -0.11 -5.76 0.59
C LYS A 33 -0.49 -6.26 -0.81
N LYS A 34 -1.11 -7.45 -0.93
CA LYS A 34 -1.85 -7.81 -2.15
C LYS A 34 -2.92 -6.74 -2.40
N GLU A 35 -2.91 -6.18 -3.60
CA GLU A 35 -3.89 -5.20 -4.01
C GLU A 35 -5.26 -5.86 -4.24
N VAL A 36 -6.33 -5.20 -3.79
CA VAL A 36 -7.71 -5.68 -3.97
C VAL A 36 -8.42 -4.77 -4.95
N GLY A 37 -9.07 -5.37 -5.96
CA GLY A 37 -9.53 -4.63 -7.12
C GLY A 37 -8.36 -3.91 -7.81
N VAL A 38 -8.67 -2.76 -8.38
CA VAL A 38 -7.75 -1.96 -9.20
C VAL A 38 -7.65 -0.54 -8.63
N SER A 39 -6.42 -0.04 -8.40
CA SER A 39 -6.18 1.31 -7.86
C SER A 39 -6.48 2.46 -8.80
N ASP A 40 -6.45 2.26 -10.11
CA ASP A 40 -6.85 3.24 -11.13
C ASP A 40 -7.83 2.60 -12.13
N LEU A 41 -9.03 3.17 -12.28
CA LEU A 41 -10.08 2.60 -13.14
C LEU A 41 -9.72 2.60 -14.63
N THR A 42 -8.70 3.34 -15.06
CA THR A 42 -8.16 3.28 -16.44
C THR A 42 -7.54 1.92 -16.79
N LEU A 43 -7.23 1.08 -15.78
CA LEU A 43 -6.75 -0.30 -15.93
C LEU A 43 -7.89 -1.35 -15.99
N LEU A 44 -9.17 -0.95 -15.96
CA LEU A 44 -10.29 -1.91 -16.08
C LEU A 44 -10.37 -2.52 -17.48
N SER A 45 -10.55 -3.84 -17.59
CA SER A 45 -10.65 -4.52 -18.88
C SER A 45 -11.91 -4.12 -19.68
N LYS A 46 -13.06 -3.96 -19.00
CA LYS A 46 -14.33 -3.48 -19.57
C LYS A 46 -14.76 -2.18 -18.89
N ILE A 47 -15.23 -1.20 -19.65
CA ILE A 47 -15.66 0.13 -19.14
C ILE A 47 -17.20 0.22 -19.12
N SER A 48 -17.82 -0.18 -18.02
CA SER A 48 -19.25 0.05 -17.77
C SER A 48 -19.47 0.65 -16.38
N ASP A 49 -20.64 1.25 -16.13
CA ASP A 49 -20.95 1.80 -14.81
C ASP A 49 -20.95 0.67 -13.76
N GLU A 50 -21.39 -0.52 -14.17
CA GLU A 50 -21.43 -1.74 -13.37
C GLU A 50 -20.01 -2.24 -13.05
N SER A 51 -19.07 -2.24 -14.01
CA SER A 51 -17.69 -2.67 -13.75
C SER A 51 -16.92 -1.69 -12.86
N ILE A 52 -17.24 -0.39 -12.94
CA ILE A 52 -16.75 0.64 -12.03
C ILE A 52 -17.33 0.41 -10.63
N ASN A 53 -18.64 0.24 -10.51
CA ASN A 53 -19.33 -0.01 -9.24
C ASN A 53 -18.82 -1.29 -8.55
N GLU A 54 -18.65 -2.39 -9.30
CA GLU A 54 -18.05 -3.63 -8.81
C GLU A 54 -16.65 -3.41 -8.21
N ASN A 55 -15.79 -2.63 -8.88
CA ASN A 55 -14.44 -2.36 -8.37
C ASN A 55 -14.47 -1.51 -7.10
N LEU A 56 -15.33 -0.48 -7.05
CA LEU A 56 -15.54 0.35 -5.86
C LEU A 56 -16.06 -0.49 -4.69
N LYS A 57 -17.06 -1.35 -4.90
CA LYS A 57 -17.58 -2.29 -3.89
C LYS A 57 -16.52 -3.24 -3.36
N LYS A 58 -15.76 -3.89 -4.25
CA LYS A 58 -14.68 -4.83 -3.89
C LYS A 58 -13.60 -4.16 -3.03
N ARG A 59 -13.29 -2.89 -3.31
CA ARG A 59 -12.32 -2.08 -2.55
C ARG A 59 -12.88 -1.58 -1.21
N PHE A 60 -14.11 -1.07 -1.20
CA PHE A 60 -14.84 -0.63 0.00
C PHE A 60 -14.96 -1.75 1.04
N MET A 61 -15.39 -2.94 0.62
CA MET A 61 -15.49 -4.14 1.49
C MET A 61 -14.15 -4.59 2.07
N ASN A 62 -13.03 -4.16 1.47
CA ASN A 62 -11.66 -4.38 1.97
C ASN A 62 -11.06 -3.10 2.60
N ALA A 63 -11.92 -2.23 3.14
CA ALA A 63 -11.58 -0.98 3.83
C ALA A 63 -10.67 -0.02 3.02
N THR A 64 -10.73 -0.10 1.68
CA THR A 64 -9.91 0.71 0.77
C THR A 64 -10.82 1.70 0.03
N ILE A 65 -10.96 2.91 0.56
CA ILE A 65 -11.96 3.90 0.10
C ILE A 65 -11.54 4.74 -1.11
N TYR A 66 -10.25 4.80 -1.41
CA TYR A 66 -9.66 5.68 -2.42
C TYR A 66 -9.31 4.91 -3.70
N THR A 67 -9.64 5.48 -4.87
CA THR A 67 -9.36 4.92 -6.20
C THR A 67 -9.15 6.07 -7.21
N TYR A 68 -8.22 5.96 -8.15
CA TYR A 68 -7.97 6.99 -9.16
C TYR A 68 -8.79 6.77 -10.46
N ILE A 69 -8.96 7.86 -11.22
CA ILE A 69 -9.10 7.85 -12.68
C ILE A 69 -8.04 8.82 -13.23
N GLY A 70 -6.79 8.37 -13.31
CA GLY A 70 -5.62 9.17 -13.72
C GLY A 70 -5.33 10.35 -12.80
N HIS A 71 -5.98 11.49 -13.05
CA HIS A 71 -5.86 12.74 -12.27
C HIS A 71 -7.07 13.02 -11.35
N VAL A 72 -8.15 12.26 -11.46
CA VAL A 72 -9.32 12.35 -10.57
C VAL A 72 -9.16 11.34 -9.42
N LEU A 73 -9.51 11.73 -8.19
CA LEU A 73 -9.59 10.84 -7.05
C LEU A 73 -11.07 10.55 -6.69
N ILE A 74 -11.44 9.27 -6.64
CA ILE A 74 -12.70 8.80 -6.05
C ILE A 74 -12.48 8.53 -4.56
N SER A 75 -13.45 8.93 -3.74
CA SER A 75 -13.46 8.73 -2.29
C SER A 75 -14.83 8.23 -1.82
N VAL A 76 -14.94 6.97 -1.42
CA VAL A 76 -16.19 6.39 -0.86
C VAL A 76 -16.22 6.62 0.66
N ASN A 77 -17.29 7.21 1.21
CA ASN A 77 -17.37 7.49 2.65
C ASN A 77 -17.38 6.20 3.49
N PRO A 78 -16.41 5.94 4.39
CA PRO A 78 -16.39 4.72 5.20
C PRO A 78 -17.40 4.68 6.36
N PHE A 79 -18.01 5.80 6.75
CA PHE A 79 -18.81 5.96 7.99
C PHE A 79 -18.11 5.50 9.30
N ARG A 80 -16.80 5.28 9.28
CA ARG A 80 -15.92 5.00 10.43
C ARG A 80 -14.52 5.55 10.19
N ASP A 81 -13.76 5.79 11.25
CA ASP A 81 -12.32 5.99 11.09
C ASP A 81 -11.65 4.66 10.65
N LEU A 82 -10.62 4.79 9.81
CA LEU A 82 -9.79 3.72 9.29
C LEU A 82 -8.32 3.83 9.76
N GLY A 83 -7.96 4.88 10.52
CA GLY A 83 -6.60 5.16 10.97
C GLY A 83 -5.66 5.69 9.88
N ILE A 84 -6.19 6.04 8.71
CA ILE A 84 -5.42 6.42 7.51
C ILE A 84 -4.90 7.87 7.51
N TYR A 85 -5.37 8.71 8.44
CA TYR A 85 -5.01 10.14 8.53
C TYR A 85 -3.99 10.46 9.63
N THR A 86 -3.15 9.50 10.02
CA THR A 86 -2.09 9.69 11.02
C THR A 86 -0.88 10.43 10.43
N ASP A 87 -0.14 11.16 11.28
CA ASP A 87 1.04 11.93 10.83
C ASP A 87 2.13 11.05 10.21
N ALA A 88 2.28 9.81 10.68
CA ALA A 88 3.21 8.84 10.10
C ALA A 88 2.81 8.46 8.66
N ILE A 89 1.51 8.45 8.34
CA ILE A 89 1.04 8.28 6.96
C ILE A 89 1.23 9.57 6.17
N LEU A 90 0.94 10.74 6.75
CA LEU A 90 1.18 12.06 6.13
C LEU A 90 2.63 12.20 5.65
N ASP A 91 3.61 11.96 6.53
CA ASP A 91 5.04 11.96 6.19
C ASP A 91 5.40 10.89 5.16
N SER A 92 4.66 9.77 5.09
CA SER A 92 4.90 8.74 4.08
C SER A 92 4.50 9.15 2.65
N TYR A 93 3.69 10.20 2.47
CA TYR A 93 3.35 10.78 1.16
C TYR A 93 4.26 11.96 0.77
N LYS A 94 4.89 12.62 1.74
CA LYS A 94 5.69 13.84 1.57
C LYS A 94 6.90 13.64 0.65
N GLY A 95 6.96 14.38 -0.45
CA GLY A 95 8.01 14.32 -1.47
C GLY A 95 7.98 13.12 -2.40
N LYS A 96 6.88 12.34 -2.47
CA LYS A 96 6.73 11.18 -3.38
C LYS A 96 5.80 11.49 -4.55
N ASN A 97 6.03 10.84 -5.69
CA ASN A 97 5.13 10.92 -6.85
C ASN A 97 3.84 10.12 -6.59
N ARG A 98 2.69 10.60 -7.08
CA ARG A 98 1.39 9.89 -7.11
C ARG A 98 1.49 8.41 -7.51
N LEU A 99 2.38 8.07 -8.44
CA LEU A 99 2.57 6.70 -8.95
C LEU A 99 3.37 5.79 -8.00
N GLU A 100 4.08 6.36 -7.03
CA GLU A 100 4.94 5.63 -6.07
C GLU A 100 4.17 5.25 -4.79
N VAL A 101 2.93 5.73 -4.63
CA VAL A 101 2.09 5.61 -3.42
C VAL A 101 0.67 5.14 -3.76
N PRO A 102 -0.02 4.41 -2.86
CA PRO A 102 -1.41 3.99 -3.11
C PRO A 102 -2.37 5.20 -3.10
N PRO A 103 -3.57 5.09 -3.73
CA PRO A 103 -4.53 6.18 -3.81
C PRO A 103 -4.89 6.80 -2.45
N HIS A 104 -4.75 8.12 -2.32
CA HIS A 104 -5.08 8.84 -1.09
C HIS A 104 -5.25 10.34 -1.35
N VAL A 105 -6.04 11.02 -0.50
CA VAL A 105 -6.23 12.48 -0.56
C VAL A 105 -4.89 13.24 -0.39
N PHE A 106 -3.97 12.71 0.42
CA PHE A 106 -2.64 13.29 0.60
C PHE A 106 -1.77 13.26 -0.67
N ALA A 107 -1.99 12.32 -1.60
CA ALA A 107 -1.25 12.30 -2.87
C ALA A 107 -1.69 13.44 -3.81
N ILE A 108 -2.98 13.81 -3.77
CA ILE A 108 -3.49 14.98 -4.52
C ILE A 108 -2.96 16.28 -3.87
N ALA A 109 -2.97 16.35 -2.54
CA ALA A 109 -2.43 17.50 -1.80
C ALA A 109 -0.91 17.69 -2.04
N GLU A 110 -0.11 16.62 -2.02
CA GLU A 110 1.31 16.67 -2.38
C GLU A 110 1.51 17.02 -3.85
N SER A 111 0.71 16.46 -4.77
CA SER A 111 0.83 16.82 -6.20
C SER A 111 0.59 18.30 -6.45
N MET A 112 -0.40 18.92 -5.78
CA MET A 112 -0.64 20.36 -5.87
C MET A 112 0.51 21.16 -5.24
N TYR A 113 0.95 20.82 -4.03
CA TYR A 113 2.03 21.54 -3.34
C TYR A 113 3.38 21.42 -4.06
N TYR A 114 3.67 20.25 -4.62
CA TYR A 114 4.82 20.01 -5.50
C TYR A 114 4.74 20.81 -6.79
N ASN A 115 3.57 20.85 -7.46
CA ASN A 115 3.38 21.63 -8.68
C ASN A 115 3.56 23.13 -8.45
N LEU A 116 2.89 23.68 -7.43
CA LEU A 116 3.06 25.06 -6.97
C LEU A 116 4.55 25.40 -6.80
N LYS A 117 5.28 24.55 -6.08
CA LYS A 117 6.70 24.75 -5.76
C LYS A 117 7.67 24.54 -6.92
N SER A 118 7.32 23.70 -7.90
CA SER A 118 8.24 23.26 -8.97
C SER A 118 8.01 23.94 -10.32
N TYR A 119 6.79 24.47 -10.54
CA TYR A 119 6.38 25.12 -11.79
C TYR A 119 5.95 26.58 -11.56
N ASN A 120 5.77 27.01 -10.31
CA ASN A 120 5.26 28.35 -9.95
C ASN A 120 3.84 28.62 -10.51
N GLU A 121 3.01 27.58 -10.54
CA GLU A 121 1.64 27.58 -11.05
C GLU A 121 0.63 27.50 -9.88
N SER A 122 -0.34 28.41 -9.82
CA SER A 122 -1.46 28.27 -8.88
C SER A 122 -2.25 27.01 -9.18
N GLN A 123 -2.73 26.32 -8.15
CA GLN A 123 -3.49 25.08 -8.26
C GLN A 123 -4.89 25.26 -7.68
N CYS A 124 -5.86 24.45 -8.11
CA CYS A 124 -7.15 24.37 -7.42
C CYS A 124 -7.61 22.91 -7.30
N VAL A 125 -8.39 22.60 -6.26
CA VAL A 125 -9.06 21.31 -6.11
C VAL A 125 -10.57 21.51 -6.03
N ILE A 126 -11.29 20.79 -6.88
CA ILE A 126 -12.76 20.82 -6.94
C ILE A 126 -13.28 19.51 -6.34
N ILE A 127 -13.97 19.63 -5.20
CA ILE A 127 -14.50 18.51 -4.43
C ILE A 127 -16.02 18.48 -4.64
N SER A 128 -16.54 17.35 -5.12
CA SER A 128 -17.95 17.21 -5.53
C SER A 128 -18.51 15.85 -5.11
N GLY A 129 -19.84 15.70 -5.13
CA GLY A 129 -20.56 14.51 -4.66
C GLY A 129 -21.76 14.88 -3.78
N GLU A 130 -22.63 13.92 -3.48
CA GLU A 130 -23.87 14.12 -2.72
C GLU A 130 -23.66 14.65 -1.28
N SER A 131 -24.73 15.06 -0.59
CA SER A 131 -24.65 15.41 0.83
C SER A 131 -24.41 14.16 1.69
N GLY A 132 -23.45 14.26 2.61
CA GLY A 132 -22.97 13.11 3.39
C GLY A 132 -21.90 12.24 2.69
N ALA A 133 -21.50 12.56 1.46
CA ALA A 133 -20.44 11.82 0.74
C ALA A 133 -19.00 12.10 1.26
N GLY A 134 -18.81 13.11 2.11
CA GLY A 134 -17.53 13.38 2.79
C GLY A 134 -16.66 14.51 2.21
N LYS A 135 -17.22 15.39 1.36
CA LYS A 135 -16.50 16.52 0.73
C LYS A 135 -15.69 17.37 1.71
N THR A 136 -16.33 17.84 2.78
CA THR A 136 -15.73 18.73 3.78
C THR A 136 -14.62 18.07 4.59
N GLU A 137 -14.73 16.76 4.85
CA GLU A 137 -13.61 15.99 5.42
C GLU A 137 -12.45 15.87 4.42
N ALA A 138 -12.70 15.63 3.13
CA ALA A 138 -11.63 15.66 2.13
C ALA A 138 -10.93 17.03 2.06
N ALA A 139 -11.68 18.13 2.08
CA ALA A 139 -11.13 19.50 2.17
C ALA A 139 -10.25 19.68 3.42
N LYS A 140 -10.73 19.23 4.58
CA LYS A 140 -10.05 19.28 5.88
C LYS A 140 -8.74 18.48 5.89
N ARG A 141 -8.69 17.31 5.23
CA ARG A 141 -7.44 16.53 5.07
C ARG A 141 -6.45 17.17 4.11
N ILE A 142 -6.90 17.91 3.08
CA ILE A 142 -6.02 18.71 2.21
C ILE A 142 -5.44 19.89 3.00
N MET A 143 -6.26 20.62 3.75
CA MET A 143 -5.78 21.70 4.64
C MET A 143 -4.77 21.18 5.68
N GLN A 144 -5.08 20.07 6.36
CA GLN A 144 -4.17 19.41 7.31
C GLN A 144 -2.83 19.02 6.64
N TYR A 145 -2.87 18.51 5.41
CA TYR A 145 -1.68 18.15 4.66
C TYR A 145 -0.81 19.36 4.33
N ILE A 146 -1.38 20.40 3.70
CA ILE A 146 -0.68 21.63 3.32
C ILE A 146 -0.04 22.28 4.56
N ALA A 147 -0.80 22.39 5.65
CA ALA A 147 -0.37 22.94 6.93
C ALA A 147 0.63 22.07 7.72
N SER A 148 1.00 20.90 7.21
CA SER A 148 2.10 20.06 7.70
C SER A 148 3.26 20.02 6.69
N ALA A 149 2.98 20.10 5.39
CA ALA A 149 3.97 20.14 4.31
C ALA A 149 4.83 21.42 4.36
N SER A 150 4.23 22.58 4.66
CA SER A 150 4.86 23.90 4.71
C SER A 150 5.66 24.15 6.00
N THR A 151 6.52 23.22 6.40
CA THR A 151 7.15 23.20 7.73
C THR A 151 8.26 24.26 7.90
N SER A 152 7.89 25.47 8.34
CA SER A 152 8.83 26.50 8.80
C SER A 152 8.54 26.90 10.26
N HIS A 153 9.58 26.98 11.09
CA HIS A 153 9.48 27.16 12.55
C HIS A 153 9.17 28.61 12.99
N SER A 154 8.29 29.32 12.28
CA SER A 154 7.86 30.67 12.66
C SER A 154 6.54 30.65 13.43
N GLU A 155 6.51 31.27 14.61
CA GLU A 155 5.30 31.39 15.43
C GLU A 155 4.19 32.20 14.73
N SER A 156 4.53 33.14 13.85
CA SER A 156 3.53 33.91 13.08
C SER A 156 2.82 33.06 12.02
N ILE A 157 3.53 32.14 11.38
CA ILE A 157 2.98 31.21 10.37
C ILE A 157 2.10 30.15 11.06
N GLY A 158 2.49 29.71 12.26
CA GLY A 158 1.65 28.83 13.09
C GLY A 158 0.27 29.42 13.37
N LYS A 159 0.19 30.72 13.70
CA LYS A 159 -1.09 31.41 13.93
C LYS A 159 -1.99 31.43 12.68
N ILE A 160 -1.44 31.69 11.49
CA ILE A 160 -2.22 31.69 10.24
C ILE A 160 -2.80 30.30 9.96
N LYS A 161 -1.99 29.24 10.14
CA LYS A 161 -2.44 27.85 10.06
C LYS A 161 -3.62 27.56 11.00
N ASP A 162 -3.48 27.93 12.27
CA ASP A 162 -4.50 27.62 13.28
C ASP A 162 -5.78 28.45 13.07
N MET A 163 -5.66 29.71 12.61
CA MET A 163 -6.81 30.52 12.16
C MET A 163 -7.55 29.88 10.97
N VAL A 164 -6.84 29.45 9.92
CA VAL A 164 -7.46 28.79 8.75
C VAL A 164 -8.22 27.53 9.16
N LEU A 165 -7.65 26.72 10.05
CA LEU A 165 -8.33 25.52 10.57
C LEU A 165 -9.55 25.89 11.44
N ALA A 166 -9.45 26.94 12.27
CA ALA A 166 -10.53 27.44 13.11
C ALA A 166 -11.71 28.07 12.33
N THR A 167 -11.54 28.44 11.06
CA THR A 167 -12.67 28.91 10.24
C THR A 167 -13.75 27.84 10.02
N ASN A 168 -13.41 26.55 10.11
CA ASN A 168 -14.36 25.49 9.79
C ASN A 168 -15.48 25.36 10.85
N PRO A 169 -15.23 25.21 12.16
CA PRO A 169 -16.30 25.20 13.17
C PRO A 169 -17.23 26.42 13.11
N LEU A 170 -16.69 27.63 12.86
CA LEU A 170 -17.50 28.84 12.73
C LEU A 170 -18.43 28.79 11.50
N LEU A 171 -17.89 28.46 10.33
CA LEU A 171 -18.68 28.38 9.10
C LEU A 171 -19.60 27.15 9.05
N GLU A 172 -19.26 26.07 9.75
CA GLU A 172 -20.17 24.92 9.93
C GLU A 172 -21.35 25.29 10.85
N SER A 173 -21.11 26.03 11.94
CA SER A 173 -22.18 26.51 12.83
C SER A 173 -23.22 27.40 12.12
N PHE A 174 -22.76 28.38 11.33
CA PHE A 174 -23.63 29.34 10.63
C PHE A 174 -24.06 28.88 9.23
N GLY A 175 -23.35 27.94 8.60
CA GLY A 175 -23.50 27.57 7.20
C GLY A 175 -23.96 26.13 6.95
N CYS A 176 -24.02 25.29 7.99
CA CYS A 176 -24.53 23.92 7.89
C CYS A 176 -25.81 23.71 8.72
N ALA A 177 -26.57 22.69 8.34
CA ALA A 177 -27.80 22.26 9.01
C ALA A 177 -28.01 20.74 8.91
N LYS A 178 -28.90 20.19 9.73
CA LYS A 178 -29.42 18.82 9.50
C LYS A 178 -30.41 18.83 8.35
N THR A 179 -30.14 18.03 7.32
CA THR A 179 -31.10 17.62 6.31
C THR A 179 -31.54 16.17 6.54
N LEU A 180 -32.52 15.69 5.75
CA LEU A 180 -32.93 14.28 5.81
C LEU A 180 -31.77 13.30 5.55
N ARG A 181 -30.90 13.60 4.57
CA ARG A 181 -29.79 12.73 4.14
C ARG A 181 -28.50 12.88 4.97
N ASN A 182 -28.32 13.98 5.70
CA ASN A 182 -27.06 14.28 6.41
C ASN A 182 -27.28 15.19 7.64
N ASN A 183 -26.65 14.86 8.77
CA ASN A 183 -26.86 15.54 10.04
C ASN A 183 -26.08 16.87 10.14
N ASN A 184 -24.95 17.00 9.43
CA ASN A 184 -24.17 18.24 9.26
C ASN A 184 -23.96 18.46 7.75
N SER A 185 -24.98 19.05 7.09
CA SER A 185 -24.98 19.32 5.66
C SER A 185 -24.66 20.79 5.40
N SER A 186 -23.59 21.06 4.67
CA SER A 186 -23.28 22.39 4.14
C SER A 186 -24.45 22.91 3.31
N ARG A 187 -25.02 24.04 3.73
CA ARG A 187 -26.04 24.83 3.02
C ARG A 187 -25.50 26.20 2.63
N HIS A 188 -24.20 26.22 2.31
CA HIS A 188 -23.51 27.20 1.48
C HIS A 188 -22.35 26.50 0.75
N GLY A 189 -21.86 27.09 -0.34
CA GLY A 189 -20.63 26.71 -1.02
C GLY A 189 -19.45 27.57 -0.55
N LYS A 190 -18.26 26.98 -0.48
CA LYS A 190 -17.05 27.63 0.03
C LYS A 190 -15.87 27.43 -0.93
N TYR A 191 -15.31 28.52 -1.44
CA TYR A 191 -13.98 28.53 -2.03
C TYR A 191 -12.99 29.11 -1.02
N LEU A 192 -12.07 28.28 -0.51
CA LEU A 192 -10.95 28.72 0.31
C LEU A 192 -9.70 28.81 -0.58
N GLU A 193 -9.22 30.02 -0.83
CA GLU A 193 -7.93 30.28 -1.44
C GLU A 193 -6.86 30.42 -0.34
N ILE A 194 -5.87 29.53 -0.32
CA ILE A 194 -4.67 29.66 0.51
C ILE A 194 -3.58 30.30 -0.37
N LYS A 195 -3.03 31.45 0.04
CA LYS A 195 -1.98 32.16 -0.69
C LYS A 195 -0.60 31.92 -0.10
N PHE A 196 0.40 31.88 -0.96
CA PHE A 196 1.77 31.51 -0.63
C PHE A 196 2.76 32.62 -1.00
N ASN A 197 3.79 32.79 -0.17
CA ASN A 197 4.93 33.66 -0.46
C ASN A 197 5.90 33.01 -1.48
N SER A 198 6.95 33.75 -1.88
CA SER A 198 7.99 33.27 -2.80
C SER A 198 8.81 32.07 -2.28
N GLN A 199 8.66 31.70 -1.01
CA GLN A 199 9.28 30.54 -0.36
C GLN A 199 8.36 29.30 -0.36
N PHE A 200 7.12 29.45 -0.84
CA PHE A 200 6.03 28.46 -0.84
C PHE A 200 5.54 28.10 0.57
N GLU A 201 5.46 29.10 1.44
CA GLU A 201 4.87 29.06 2.78
C GLU A 201 3.50 29.78 2.76
N PRO A 202 2.45 29.26 3.44
CA PRO A 202 1.14 29.91 3.47
C PRO A 202 1.22 31.21 4.28
N CYS A 203 0.91 32.33 3.63
CA CYS A 203 1.03 33.68 4.21
C CYS A 203 -0.31 34.40 4.38
N ALA A 204 -1.32 34.06 3.58
CA ALA A 204 -2.66 34.65 3.67
C ALA A 204 -3.75 33.66 3.23
N GLY A 205 -5.01 33.97 3.55
CA GLY A 205 -6.17 33.23 3.08
C GLY A 205 -7.28 34.16 2.59
N ASN A 206 -8.11 33.67 1.69
CA ASN A 206 -9.35 34.33 1.29
C ASN A 206 -10.47 33.29 1.11
N ILE A 207 -11.61 33.52 1.75
CA ILE A 207 -12.79 32.68 1.67
C ILE A 207 -13.86 33.42 0.87
N THR A 208 -14.27 32.86 -0.27
CA THR A 208 -15.44 33.35 -1.01
C THR A 208 -16.63 32.45 -0.73
N ASN A 209 -17.73 33.07 -0.28
CA ASN A 209 -19.03 32.43 -0.05
C ASN A 209 -19.81 32.33 -1.37
N TYR A 210 -20.56 31.25 -1.55
CA TYR A 210 -21.45 31.04 -2.69
C TYR A 210 -22.77 30.42 -2.21
N LEU A 211 -23.91 30.90 -2.73
CA LEU A 211 -25.22 30.23 -2.63
C LEU A 211 -25.64 29.80 -1.20
N LEU A 212 -25.64 30.71 -0.22
CA LEU A 212 -26.23 30.44 1.09
C LEU A 212 -27.75 30.16 0.94
N GLU A 213 -28.25 29.08 1.53
CA GLU A 213 -29.66 28.68 1.47
C GLU A 213 -30.54 29.53 2.41
N LYS A 214 -30.70 30.83 2.09
CA LYS A 214 -31.40 31.82 2.94
C LYS A 214 -32.79 31.36 3.39
N GLN A 215 -33.53 30.64 2.54
CA GLN A 215 -34.89 30.20 2.85
C GLN A 215 -34.97 29.26 4.07
N ARG A 216 -33.89 28.52 4.40
CA ARG A 216 -33.81 27.66 5.58
C ARG A 216 -33.97 28.42 6.91
N VAL A 217 -33.68 29.71 6.94
CA VAL A 217 -33.84 30.56 8.12
C VAL A 217 -35.31 30.60 8.59
N VAL A 218 -36.26 30.56 7.66
CA VAL A 218 -37.69 30.81 7.95
C VAL A 218 -38.59 29.59 7.73
N GLY A 219 -38.21 28.67 6.84
CA GLY A 219 -38.95 27.43 6.60
C GLY A 219 -38.03 26.24 6.37
N GLN A 220 -38.35 25.10 6.98
CA GLN A 220 -37.59 23.85 6.86
C GLN A 220 -38.53 22.67 6.59
N ILE A 221 -38.01 21.63 5.93
CA ILE A 221 -38.75 20.38 5.71
C ILE A 221 -38.90 19.64 7.05
N LYS A 222 -40.01 18.92 7.22
CA LYS A 222 -40.28 18.10 8.42
C LYS A 222 -39.11 17.16 8.72
N ASN A 223 -38.72 17.05 9.99
CA ASN A 223 -37.54 16.35 10.50
C ASN A 223 -36.15 16.95 10.16
N GLU A 224 -36.06 18.04 9.38
CA GLU A 224 -34.81 18.79 9.20
C GLU A 224 -34.57 19.81 10.33
N ARG A 225 -33.43 20.52 10.30
CA ARG A 225 -33.18 21.67 11.18
C ARG A 225 -32.93 22.95 10.39
N ASN A 226 -33.09 24.08 11.07
CA ASN A 226 -32.47 25.35 10.71
C ASN A 226 -30.92 25.25 10.87
N PHE A 227 -30.17 26.31 10.60
CA PHE A 227 -28.72 26.36 10.80
C PHE A 227 -28.32 26.01 12.25
N HIS A 228 -27.18 25.32 12.42
CA HIS A 228 -26.78 24.76 13.71
C HIS A 228 -26.66 25.82 14.82
N ILE A 229 -26.17 27.02 14.48
CA ILE A 229 -26.01 28.15 15.41
C ILE A 229 -27.27 28.46 16.22
N PHE A 230 -28.47 28.34 15.66
CA PHE A 230 -29.71 28.62 16.40
C PHE A 230 -29.97 27.63 17.54
N TYR A 231 -29.66 26.34 17.34
CA TYR A 231 -29.81 25.30 18.37
C TYR A 231 -28.66 25.32 19.37
N GLN A 232 -27.44 25.60 18.90
CA GLN A 232 -26.26 25.83 19.73
C GLN A 232 -26.47 27.01 20.68
N PHE A 233 -26.98 28.15 20.18
CA PHE A 233 -27.24 29.35 20.96
C PHE A 233 -28.42 29.19 21.93
N THR A 234 -29.59 28.72 21.49
CA THR A 234 -30.76 28.56 22.39
C THR A 234 -30.52 27.58 23.54
N LYS A 235 -29.69 26.56 23.33
CA LYS A 235 -29.26 25.61 24.39
C LYS A 235 -28.08 26.13 25.21
N GLY A 236 -27.05 26.67 24.56
CA GLY A 236 -25.77 27.04 25.18
C GLY A 236 -25.66 28.47 25.73
N ALA A 237 -26.62 29.36 25.44
CA ALA A 237 -26.60 30.75 25.91
C ALA A 237 -26.47 30.85 27.44
N SER A 238 -25.58 31.74 27.88
CA SER A 238 -25.40 32.15 29.27
C SER A 238 -26.63 32.86 29.82
N ASP A 239 -26.80 32.85 31.13
CA ASP A 239 -27.91 33.55 31.80
C ASP A 239 -27.94 35.06 31.48
N THR A 240 -26.77 35.67 31.21
CA THR A 240 -26.67 37.04 30.72
C THR A 240 -27.33 37.23 29.34
N TYR A 241 -27.04 36.39 28.35
CA TYR A 241 -27.72 36.48 27.04
C TYR A 241 -29.21 36.09 27.15
N ARG A 242 -29.56 35.16 28.04
CA ARG A 242 -30.97 34.79 28.30
C ARG A 242 -31.78 35.96 28.85
N GLN A 243 -31.19 36.76 29.74
CA GLN A 243 -31.83 37.97 30.28
C GLN A 243 -31.81 39.13 29.26
N THR A 244 -30.66 39.48 28.69
CA THR A 244 -30.51 40.67 27.82
C THR A 244 -31.16 40.49 26.45
N PHE A 245 -31.18 39.28 25.88
CA PHE A 245 -31.74 39.01 24.54
C PHE A 245 -32.97 38.08 24.58
N GLY A 246 -33.51 37.78 25.77
CA GLY A 246 -34.71 36.96 25.94
C GLY A 246 -34.57 35.51 25.44
N VAL A 247 -33.36 34.93 25.45
CA VAL A 247 -33.09 33.64 24.77
C VAL A 247 -33.72 32.45 25.49
N GLN A 248 -34.77 31.89 24.89
CA GLN A 248 -35.49 30.72 25.36
C GLN A 248 -34.96 29.41 24.73
N LYS A 249 -35.64 28.29 25.01
CA LYS A 249 -35.37 26.98 24.40
C LYS A 249 -35.85 26.92 22.94
N PRO A 250 -35.28 26.09 22.06
CA PRO A 250 -35.62 26.05 20.64
C PRO A 250 -37.08 25.60 20.34
N GLU A 251 -37.80 25.04 21.31
CA GLU A 251 -39.23 24.74 21.15
C GLU A 251 -40.11 26.02 21.09
N GLN A 252 -39.61 27.16 21.60
CA GLN A 252 -40.37 28.40 21.78
C GLN A 252 -40.30 29.36 20.57
N TYR A 253 -39.51 29.04 19.54
CA TYR A 253 -39.38 29.88 18.34
C TYR A 253 -39.86 29.15 17.10
N ILE A 254 -40.77 29.76 16.33
CA ILE A 254 -41.38 29.14 15.15
C ILE A 254 -40.30 28.69 14.14
N TYR A 255 -39.28 29.52 13.91
CA TYR A 255 -38.17 29.23 13.00
C TYR A 255 -37.25 28.07 13.41
N THR A 256 -37.37 27.50 14.62
CA THR A 256 -36.59 26.31 15.05
C THR A 256 -37.47 25.11 15.45
N SER A 257 -38.75 25.32 15.74
CA SER A 257 -39.70 24.27 16.13
C SER A 257 -40.57 23.74 14.97
N ALA A 258 -40.80 24.50 13.90
CA ALA A 258 -41.74 24.17 12.82
C ALA A 258 -41.48 22.81 12.12
N SER A 259 -40.22 22.36 12.05
CA SER A 259 -39.86 21.05 11.48
C SER A 259 -40.15 19.85 12.38
N GLY A 260 -40.45 20.08 13.67
CA GLY A 260 -40.61 19.05 14.69
C GLY A 260 -39.29 18.44 15.24
N CYS A 261 -38.12 19.02 14.92
CA CYS A 261 -36.82 18.42 15.23
C CYS A 261 -35.85 19.38 15.97
N THR A 262 -35.99 19.52 17.29
CA THR A 262 -35.10 20.39 18.08
C THR A 262 -33.81 19.72 18.60
N SER A 263 -33.69 18.40 18.50
CA SER A 263 -32.52 17.61 18.93
C SER A 263 -32.14 16.51 17.94
N VAL A 264 -30.90 16.01 18.02
CA VAL A 264 -30.32 15.02 17.11
C VAL A 264 -29.29 14.18 17.88
N ASP A 265 -29.49 12.86 17.97
CA ASP A 265 -28.70 11.96 18.85
C ASP A 265 -27.19 11.93 18.57
N THR A 266 -26.78 12.36 17.37
CA THR A 266 -25.37 12.38 16.94
C THR A 266 -24.69 13.75 17.05
N ILE A 267 -25.36 14.77 17.60
CA ILE A 267 -24.84 16.15 17.67
C ILE A 267 -24.98 16.69 19.09
N ASP A 268 -23.86 17.09 19.68
CA ASP A 268 -23.82 17.80 20.95
C ASP A 268 -23.79 19.31 20.69
N ASP A 269 -24.98 19.90 20.55
CA ASP A 269 -25.14 21.33 20.29
C ASP A 269 -24.49 22.21 21.40
N LEU A 270 -24.24 21.69 22.62
CA LEU A 270 -23.56 22.44 23.69
C LEU A 270 -22.04 22.44 23.51
N LYS A 271 -21.45 21.29 23.22
CA LYS A 271 -20.02 21.17 22.90
C LYS A 271 -19.67 21.96 21.64
N ASP A 272 -20.51 21.86 20.61
CA ASP A 272 -20.25 22.53 19.33
C ASP A 272 -20.42 24.07 19.45
N TYR A 273 -21.26 24.55 20.39
CA TYR A 273 -21.30 25.96 20.77
C TYR A 273 -19.97 26.43 21.40
N GLN A 274 -19.37 25.63 22.28
CA GLN A 274 -18.05 25.93 22.88
C GLN A 274 -16.92 25.94 21.84
N GLU A 275 -16.94 25.00 20.88
CA GLU A 275 -15.98 25.01 19.76
C GLU A 275 -16.19 26.23 18.84
N THR A 276 -17.43 26.67 18.64
CA THR A 276 -17.76 27.89 17.86
C THR A 276 -17.26 29.16 18.56
N LEU A 277 -17.50 29.32 19.87
CA LEU A 277 -16.96 30.45 20.65
C LEU A 277 -15.42 30.48 20.63
N LYS A 278 -14.78 29.31 20.78
CA LYS A 278 -13.33 29.19 20.67
C LYS A 278 -12.81 29.55 19.28
N ALA A 279 -13.56 29.23 18.22
CA ALA A 279 -13.24 29.64 16.85
C ALA A 279 -13.33 31.17 16.69
N MET A 280 -14.39 31.82 17.18
CA MET A 280 -14.54 33.28 17.16
C MET A 280 -13.35 33.98 17.85
N GLN A 281 -12.94 33.49 19.04
CA GLN A 281 -11.77 33.98 19.76
C GLN A 281 -10.46 33.75 18.98
N THR A 282 -10.29 32.60 18.33
CA THR A 282 -9.08 32.26 17.56
C THR A 282 -8.94 33.10 16.28
N ILE A 283 -10.06 33.45 15.65
CA ILE A 283 -10.12 34.36 14.48
C ILE A 283 -9.97 35.84 14.92
N GLY A 284 -10.06 36.12 16.22
CA GLY A 284 -9.86 37.45 16.80
C GLY A 284 -11.09 38.35 16.67
N LEU A 285 -12.31 37.82 16.80
CA LEU A 285 -13.52 38.64 16.99
C LEU A 285 -13.52 39.21 18.41
N ALA A 286 -13.72 40.52 18.55
CA ALA A 286 -13.87 41.18 19.84
C ALA A 286 -15.15 40.69 20.56
N GLN A 287 -15.22 40.83 21.89
CA GLN A 287 -16.41 40.43 22.64
C GLN A 287 -17.65 41.20 22.18
N GLU A 288 -17.51 42.51 21.93
CA GLU A 288 -18.57 43.37 21.39
C GLU A 288 -19.09 42.89 20.03
N GLU A 289 -18.20 42.39 19.14
CA GLU A 289 -18.60 41.81 17.86
C GLU A 289 -19.38 40.50 18.05
N GLN A 290 -18.95 39.65 18.99
CA GLN A 290 -19.66 38.42 19.35
C GLN A 290 -21.04 38.72 19.95
N ASP A 291 -21.14 39.71 20.84
CA ASP A 291 -22.39 40.14 21.47
C ASP A 291 -23.41 40.66 20.44
N GLN A 292 -22.98 41.44 19.43
CA GLN A 292 -23.87 41.87 18.34
C GLN A 292 -24.29 40.72 17.41
N ILE A 293 -23.40 39.76 17.13
CA ILE A 293 -23.77 38.54 16.37
C ILE A 293 -24.89 37.78 17.12
N PHE A 294 -24.73 37.55 18.42
CA PHE A 294 -25.75 36.87 19.23
C PHE A 294 -27.04 37.68 19.37
N ARG A 295 -26.95 39.01 19.43
CA ARG A 295 -28.12 39.91 19.38
C ARG A 295 -28.91 39.78 18.08
N MET A 296 -28.23 39.72 16.93
CA MET A 296 -28.89 39.58 15.63
C MET A 296 -29.52 38.19 15.46
N LEU A 297 -28.89 37.13 15.98
CA LEU A 297 -29.47 35.79 16.02
C LEU A 297 -30.74 35.74 16.91
N ALA A 298 -30.72 36.41 18.07
CA ALA A 298 -31.91 36.57 18.91
C ALA A 298 -33.01 37.36 18.19
N ALA A 299 -32.66 38.46 17.50
CA ALA A 299 -33.63 39.27 16.75
C ALA A 299 -34.33 38.43 15.68
N ILE A 300 -33.60 37.59 14.93
CA ILE A 300 -34.16 36.68 13.92
C ILE A 300 -35.13 35.67 14.55
N LEU A 301 -34.77 35.07 15.69
CA LEU A 301 -35.64 34.14 16.42
C LEU A 301 -36.94 34.80 16.88
N TRP A 302 -36.87 36.02 17.41
CA TRP A 302 -38.04 36.78 17.86
C TRP A 302 -38.90 37.32 16.71
N ILE A 303 -38.30 37.73 15.58
CA ILE A 303 -39.03 38.11 14.35
C ILE A 303 -39.95 36.97 13.90
N GLY A 304 -39.51 35.72 13.99
CA GLY A 304 -40.33 34.55 13.63
C GLY A 304 -41.57 34.33 14.49
N ASN A 305 -41.58 34.88 15.70
CA ASN A 305 -42.73 34.80 16.62
C ASN A 305 -43.73 35.94 16.44
N ILE A 306 -43.45 36.94 15.59
CA ILE A 306 -44.44 37.96 15.20
C ILE A 306 -45.58 37.25 14.47
N SER A 307 -46.80 37.47 14.95
CA SER A 307 -48.04 36.91 14.39
C SER A 307 -49.04 38.01 14.06
N PHE A 308 -49.82 37.78 13.02
CA PHE A 308 -50.80 38.73 12.48
C PHE A 308 -52.22 38.20 12.62
N ILE A 309 -53.18 39.12 12.67
CA ILE A 309 -54.63 38.90 12.63
C ILE A 309 -55.22 39.83 11.56
N GLU A 310 -56.45 39.54 11.11
CA GLU A 310 -57.21 40.43 10.24
C GLU A 310 -57.92 41.50 11.10
N ASN A 311 -57.86 42.76 10.65
CA ASN A 311 -58.67 43.85 11.20
C ASN A 311 -60.09 43.85 10.59
N GLU A 312 -60.93 44.80 11.00
CA GLU A 312 -62.31 44.94 10.51
C GLU A 312 -62.43 45.21 8.98
N GLU A 313 -61.33 45.57 8.33
CA GLU A 313 -61.23 45.83 6.88
C GLU A 313 -60.62 44.66 6.09
N GLY A 314 -60.21 43.57 6.76
CA GLY A 314 -59.50 42.44 6.15
C GLY A 314 -57.98 42.67 5.92
N ASN A 315 -57.44 43.75 6.48
CA ASN A 315 -56.01 44.09 6.45
C ASN A 315 -55.26 43.42 7.61
N ALA A 316 -53.95 43.19 7.46
CA ALA A 316 -53.12 42.62 8.51
C ALA A 316 -52.86 43.60 9.65
N GLN A 317 -53.03 43.13 10.89
CA GLN A 317 -52.67 43.83 12.11
C GLN A 317 -51.78 42.91 12.97
N VAL A 318 -50.78 43.47 13.67
CA VAL A 318 -49.95 42.70 14.61
C VAL A 318 -50.80 42.27 15.81
N ARG A 319 -50.78 40.97 16.14
CA ARG A 319 -51.61 40.38 17.21
C ARG A 319 -51.14 40.73 18.62
N ASP A 320 -49.82 40.79 18.81
CA ASP A 320 -49.17 41.01 20.10
C ASP A 320 -48.02 41.99 19.87
N THR A 321 -48.18 43.23 20.35
CA THR A 321 -47.17 44.27 20.16
C THR A 321 -45.92 44.02 20.99
N SER A 322 -46.00 43.27 22.10
CA SER A 322 -44.85 43.06 22.99
C SER A 322 -43.70 42.31 22.31
N VAL A 323 -44.02 41.43 21.35
CA VAL A 323 -43.03 40.76 20.50
C VAL A 323 -42.38 41.74 19.52
N THR A 324 -43.15 42.63 18.89
CA THR A 324 -42.58 43.68 18.03
C THR A 324 -41.78 44.73 18.81
N ASP A 325 -42.20 45.09 20.02
CA ASP A 325 -41.48 46.00 20.91
C ASP A 325 -40.11 45.40 21.31
N PHE A 326 -40.07 44.09 21.60
CA PHE A 326 -38.83 43.39 21.90
C PHE A 326 -37.92 43.24 20.67
N VAL A 327 -38.48 42.98 19.49
CA VAL A 327 -37.72 43.01 18.22
C VAL A 327 -37.16 44.41 17.94
N ALA A 328 -37.94 45.47 18.18
CA ALA A 328 -37.51 46.86 18.02
C ALA A 328 -36.34 47.19 18.97
N TYR A 329 -36.40 46.75 20.23
CA TYR A 329 -35.27 46.84 21.18
C TYR A 329 -34.01 46.09 20.71
N LEU A 330 -34.16 44.91 20.11
CA LEU A 330 -33.02 44.14 19.59
C LEU A 330 -32.40 44.76 18.32
N LEU A 331 -33.22 45.33 17.43
CA LEU A 331 -32.78 46.02 16.21
C LEU A 331 -32.41 47.50 16.44
N GLN A 332 -32.75 48.07 17.60
CA GLN A 332 -32.61 49.50 17.93
C GLN A 332 -33.27 50.45 16.92
N VAL A 333 -34.50 50.11 16.53
CA VAL A 333 -35.42 50.92 15.73
C VAL A 333 -36.64 51.31 16.58
N ASP A 334 -37.46 52.23 16.09
CA ASP A 334 -38.75 52.52 16.71
C ASP A 334 -39.77 51.39 16.44
N ALA A 335 -40.58 51.05 17.45
CA ALA A 335 -41.55 49.95 17.37
C ALA A 335 -42.75 50.26 16.48
N ALA A 336 -43.25 51.50 16.46
CA ALA A 336 -44.35 51.89 15.58
C ALA A 336 -43.90 51.94 14.11
N VAL A 337 -42.67 52.39 13.83
CA VAL A 337 -42.07 52.33 12.49
C VAL A 337 -41.85 50.88 12.04
N LEU A 338 -41.39 49.99 12.93
CA LEU A 338 -41.27 48.56 12.65
C LEU A 338 -42.63 47.92 12.34
N ILE A 339 -43.65 48.15 13.16
CA ILE A 339 -45.01 47.62 12.92
C ILE A 339 -45.53 48.11 11.58
N LYS A 340 -45.42 49.42 11.31
CA LYS A 340 -45.86 50.03 10.04
C LYS A 340 -45.19 49.39 8.82
N ALA A 341 -43.87 49.18 8.87
CA ALA A 341 -43.10 48.53 7.80
C ALA A 341 -43.33 47.01 7.66
N LEU A 342 -44.11 46.39 8.55
CA LEU A 342 -44.53 44.98 8.45
C LEU A 342 -45.95 44.81 7.89
N VAL A 343 -46.85 45.79 8.12
CA VAL A 343 -48.28 45.70 7.74
C VAL A 343 -48.71 46.67 6.63
N GLU A 344 -47.90 47.68 6.32
CA GLU A 344 -48.09 48.55 5.17
C GLU A 344 -46.93 48.42 4.18
N ARG A 345 -47.19 48.77 2.93
CA ARG A 345 -46.18 48.94 1.88
C ARG A 345 -46.31 50.29 1.23
N ILE A 346 -45.18 50.97 0.99
CA ILE A 346 -45.15 52.27 0.33
C ILE A 346 -45.08 52.07 -1.20
N MET A 347 -45.95 52.78 -1.93
CA MET A 347 -45.96 52.80 -3.40
C MET A 347 -45.80 54.22 -3.93
N GLU A 348 -44.73 54.44 -4.71
CA GLU A 348 -44.47 55.67 -5.45
C GLU A 348 -44.99 55.54 -6.89
N THR A 349 -46.12 56.18 -7.22
CA THR A 349 -46.68 56.10 -8.58
C THR A 349 -46.11 57.19 -9.48
N SER A 350 -45.08 56.83 -10.25
CA SER A 350 -44.49 57.71 -11.29
C SER A 350 -45.22 57.57 -12.63
N HIS A 351 -46.32 58.31 -12.80
CA HIS A 351 -47.00 58.44 -14.09
C HIS A 351 -46.68 59.79 -14.77
N GLY A 352 -45.84 59.72 -15.80
CA GLY A 352 -45.50 60.87 -16.65
C GLY A 352 -44.52 61.84 -16.00
N MET A 353 -44.44 63.05 -16.57
CA MET A 353 -43.36 64.01 -16.31
C MET A 353 -43.65 64.95 -15.11
N ARG A 354 -44.33 64.43 -14.08
CA ARG A 354 -44.64 65.12 -12.81
C ARG A 354 -44.11 64.30 -11.63
N ARG A 355 -43.82 64.96 -10.50
CA ARG A 355 -43.48 64.27 -9.24
C ARG A 355 -44.61 63.30 -8.87
N GLY A 356 -44.27 62.04 -8.67
CA GLY A 356 -45.23 61.01 -8.26
C GLY A 356 -45.71 61.23 -6.81
N SER A 357 -46.95 60.84 -6.55
CA SER A 357 -47.51 60.73 -5.20
C SER A 357 -47.02 59.44 -4.51
N VAL A 358 -46.95 59.50 -3.19
CA VAL A 358 -46.57 58.40 -2.30
C VAL A 358 -47.83 57.90 -1.61
N TYR A 359 -48.16 56.62 -1.79
CA TYR A 359 -49.33 55.97 -1.18
C TYR A 359 -48.89 54.89 -0.20
N HIS A 360 -49.59 54.81 0.93
CA HIS A 360 -49.52 53.72 1.87
C HIS A 360 -50.59 52.69 1.52
N VAL A 361 -50.18 51.45 1.26
CA VAL A 361 -51.08 50.33 0.91
C VAL A 361 -51.00 49.28 2.01
N PRO A 362 -52.10 48.98 2.74
CA PRO A 362 -52.08 47.92 3.74
C PRO A 362 -51.91 46.55 3.07
N LEU A 363 -51.28 45.63 3.80
CA LEU A 363 -50.97 44.26 3.38
C LEU A 363 -51.95 43.27 4.01
N ASN A 364 -52.19 42.13 3.35
CA ASN A 364 -52.90 40.99 3.96
C ASN A 364 -51.96 40.11 4.80
N ILE A 365 -52.50 39.19 5.60
CA ILE A 365 -51.71 38.33 6.52
C ILE A 365 -50.58 37.58 5.79
N VAL A 366 -50.86 37.05 4.59
CA VAL A 366 -49.88 36.28 3.80
C VAL A 366 -48.72 37.18 3.34
N GLN A 367 -49.03 38.39 2.90
CA GLN A 367 -48.04 39.40 2.52
C GLN A 367 -47.22 39.86 3.73
N ALA A 368 -47.85 40.24 4.85
CA ALA A 368 -47.17 40.66 6.07
C ALA A 368 -46.24 39.55 6.62
N THR A 369 -46.67 38.28 6.54
CA THR A 369 -45.84 37.11 6.86
C THR A 369 -44.63 37.01 5.93
N ALA A 370 -44.82 37.20 4.62
CA ALA A 370 -43.71 37.20 3.66
C ALA A 370 -42.72 38.38 3.89
N VAL A 371 -43.18 39.53 4.38
CA VAL A 371 -42.34 40.69 4.75
C VAL A 371 -41.51 40.38 6.00
N ARG A 372 -42.14 39.85 7.07
CA ARG A 372 -41.48 39.34 8.28
C ARG A 372 -40.40 38.31 7.96
N ASP A 373 -40.70 37.38 7.06
CA ASP A 373 -39.77 36.34 6.62
C ASP A 373 -38.63 36.91 5.74
N ALA A 374 -38.92 37.90 4.89
CA ALA A 374 -37.90 38.59 4.09
C ALA A 374 -36.91 39.37 4.99
N LEU A 375 -37.41 40.04 6.03
CA LEU A 375 -36.60 40.73 7.04
C LEU A 375 -35.62 39.76 7.73
N ALA A 376 -36.13 38.63 8.24
CA ALA A 376 -35.30 37.60 8.89
C ALA A 376 -34.21 37.03 7.96
N LYS A 377 -34.57 36.73 6.69
CA LYS A 377 -33.63 36.25 5.67
C LYS A 377 -32.55 37.27 5.31
N ALA A 378 -32.91 38.56 5.23
CA ALA A 378 -31.96 39.63 4.92
C ALA A 378 -30.93 39.82 6.04
N ILE A 379 -31.38 39.89 7.31
CA ILE A 379 -30.47 40.03 8.46
C ILE A 379 -29.50 38.83 8.51
N TYR A 380 -29.99 37.60 8.34
CA TYR A 380 -29.11 36.41 8.37
C TYR A 380 -28.09 36.38 7.22
N SER A 381 -28.51 36.71 5.99
CA SER A 381 -27.61 36.77 4.83
C SER A 381 -26.49 37.78 5.06
N ASN A 382 -26.86 38.99 5.46
CA ASN A 382 -25.92 40.09 5.65
C ASN A 382 -24.98 39.82 6.83
N LEU A 383 -25.48 39.20 7.90
CA LEU A 383 -24.68 38.72 9.02
C LEU A 383 -23.65 37.66 8.59
N PHE A 384 -24.07 36.68 7.77
CA PHE A 384 -23.18 35.63 7.26
C PHE A 384 -22.08 36.19 6.37
N ASP A 385 -22.43 37.04 5.41
CA ASP A 385 -21.47 37.66 4.50
C ASP A 385 -20.54 38.65 5.23
N TRP A 386 -21.01 39.33 6.29
CA TRP A 386 -20.15 40.10 7.20
C TRP A 386 -19.19 39.20 7.98
N ILE A 387 -19.64 38.06 8.52
CA ILE A 387 -18.77 37.09 9.22
C ILE A 387 -17.67 36.59 8.28
N VAL A 388 -17.99 36.24 7.03
CA VAL A 388 -17.00 35.84 6.01
C VAL A 388 -16.04 36.99 5.70
N GLY A 389 -16.54 38.22 5.53
CA GLY A 389 -15.71 39.41 5.37
C GLY A 389 -14.78 39.69 6.56
N ARG A 390 -15.24 39.44 7.78
CA ARG A 390 -14.48 39.61 9.03
C ARG A 390 -13.40 38.53 9.20
N VAL A 391 -13.70 37.29 8.83
CA VAL A 391 -12.72 36.20 8.71
C VAL A 391 -11.65 36.55 7.68
N ASN A 392 -12.04 37.06 6.50
CA ASN A 392 -11.08 37.45 5.46
C ASN A 392 -10.15 38.58 5.91
N LYS A 393 -10.64 39.57 6.68
CA LYS A 393 -9.79 40.59 7.30
C LYS A 393 -8.74 39.99 8.26
N SER A 394 -9.10 38.96 9.04
CA SER A 394 -8.13 38.24 9.90
C SER A 394 -7.16 37.33 9.13
N LEU A 395 -7.50 36.91 7.91
CA LEU A 395 -6.66 36.07 7.05
C LEU A 395 -5.78 36.84 6.05
N GLN A 396 -5.93 38.17 5.95
CA GLN A 396 -5.11 39.02 5.09
C GLN A 396 -3.79 39.40 5.77
N ALA A 397 -2.65 38.95 5.22
CA ALA A 397 -1.33 39.38 5.67
C ALA A 397 -0.30 39.47 4.52
N TYR A 398 0.41 40.61 4.48
CA TYR A 398 1.58 40.96 3.67
C TYR A 398 1.48 40.90 2.13
N SER A 399 2.15 41.85 1.49
CA SER A 399 2.33 41.93 0.03
C SER A 399 3.35 40.91 -0.49
N GLY A 400 3.17 40.45 -1.74
CA GLY A 400 4.03 39.44 -2.38
C GLY A 400 3.47 38.00 -2.37
N ALA A 401 2.14 37.86 -2.37
CA ALA A 401 1.42 36.59 -2.29
C ALA A 401 0.78 36.20 -3.65
N ASP A 402 1.62 36.05 -4.67
CA ASP A 402 1.21 35.94 -6.09
C ASP A 402 0.66 34.57 -6.51
N LYS A 403 0.69 33.57 -5.61
CA LYS A 403 0.38 32.17 -5.91
C LYS A 403 -0.53 31.56 -4.87
N SER A 404 -1.41 30.67 -5.31
CA SER A 404 -2.43 30.09 -4.45
C SER A 404 -2.73 28.61 -4.71
N ILE A 405 -3.26 27.97 -3.67
CA ILE A 405 -3.99 26.70 -3.77
C ILE A 405 -5.43 26.96 -3.35
N GLY A 406 -6.35 26.88 -4.32
CA GLY A 406 -7.79 26.98 -4.09
C GLY A 406 -8.41 25.64 -3.72
N ILE A 407 -9.33 25.64 -2.75
CA ILE A 407 -10.11 24.46 -2.33
C ILE A 407 -11.59 24.82 -2.46
N LEU A 408 -12.27 24.23 -3.45
CA LEU A 408 -13.72 24.38 -3.65
C LEU A 408 -14.45 23.20 -3.01
N ASP A 409 -15.15 23.47 -1.91
CA ASP A 409 -16.15 22.57 -1.32
C ASP A 409 -17.53 23.15 -1.64
N ILE A 410 -18.28 22.49 -2.51
CA ILE A 410 -19.57 22.96 -3.03
C ILE A 410 -20.61 21.83 -2.98
N TYR A 411 -21.88 22.22 -2.90
CA TYR A 411 -23.03 21.35 -3.13
C TYR A 411 -22.80 20.38 -4.29
N GLY A 412 -23.16 19.11 -4.09
CA GLY A 412 -23.39 18.22 -5.22
C GLY A 412 -24.66 18.59 -5.96
N PHE A 413 -24.89 17.93 -7.08
CA PHE A 413 -26.17 17.92 -7.76
C PHE A 413 -27.29 17.43 -6.82
N GLU A 414 -28.43 18.13 -6.75
CA GLU A 414 -29.55 17.79 -5.87
C GLU A 414 -30.78 17.37 -6.70
N ILE A 415 -31.29 16.16 -6.42
CA ILE A 415 -32.55 15.64 -6.95
C ILE A 415 -33.42 15.18 -5.78
N PHE A 416 -34.59 15.81 -5.66
CA PHE A 416 -35.65 15.51 -4.71
C PHE A 416 -36.97 15.24 -5.44
N GLU A 417 -38.00 14.80 -4.71
CA GLU A 417 -39.37 14.62 -5.23
C GLU A 417 -40.02 15.95 -5.62
N HIS A 418 -39.62 17.02 -4.93
CA HIS A 418 -39.99 18.41 -5.17
C HIS A 418 -38.71 19.25 -5.32
N ASN A 419 -38.45 19.75 -6.52
CA ASN A 419 -37.30 20.62 -6.80
C ASN A 419 -37.81 22.03 -7.09
N SER A 420 -37.24 23.03 -6.43
CA SER A 420 -37.66 24.43 -6.56
C SER A 420 -36.52 25.29 -7.13
N PHE A 421 -36.67 26.62 -7.07
CA PHE A 421 -35.68 27.59 -7.54
C PHE A 421 -34.27 27.30 -6.98
N GLU A 422 -34.19 26.93 -5.71
CA GLU A 422 -32.94 26.63 -5.01
C GLU A 422 -32.20 25.45 -5.64
N GLN A 423 -32.91 24.36 -5.99
CA GLN A 423 -32.33 23.22 -6.70
C GLN A 423 -31.92 23.60 -8.13
N LEU A 424 -32.72 24.40 -8.84
CA LEU A 424 -32.37 24.88 -10.19
C LEU A 424 -31.04 25.65 -10.16
N CYS A 425 -30.82 26.50 -9.16
CA CYS A 425 -29.58 27.22 -8.97
C CYS A 425 -28.38 26.32 -8.60
N ILE A 426 -28.56 25.35 -7.69
CA ILE A 426 -27.52 24.38 -7.31
C ILE A 426 -27.11 23.51 -8.52
N ASN A 427 -28.09 23.03 -9.28
CA ASN A 427 -27.89 22.17 -10.44
C ASN A 427 -27.29 22.95 -11.62
N TYR A 428 -27.70 24.20 -11.85
CA TYR A 428 -27.05 25.11 -12.80
C TYR A 428 -25.56 25.32 -12.50
N VAL A 429 -25.16 25.56 -11.24
CA VAL A 429 -23.75 25.74 -10.91
C VAL A 429 -22.96 24.43 -11.00
N ASN A 430 -23.58 23.27 -10.74
CA ASN A 430 -22.98 21.97 -11.03
C ASN A 430 -22.80 21.73 -12.55
N GLU A 431 -23.80 22.09 -13.38
CA GLU A 431 -23.73 22.06 -14.85
C GLU A 431 -22.55 22.91 -15.36
N LYS A 432 -22.39 24.13 -14.82
CA LYS A 432 -21.27 25.03 -15.10
C LYS A 432 -19.92 24.45 -14.69
N LEU A 433 -19.80 23.91 -13.47
CA LEU A 433 -18.56 23.26 -13.03
C LEU A 433 -18.20 22.03 -13.88
N GLN A 434 -19.21 21.29 -14.38
CA GLN A 434 -18.99 20.18 -15.31
C GLN A 434 -18.61 20.67 -16.72
N GLN A 435 -19.16 21.79 -17.20
CA GLN A 435 -18.75 22.43 -18.45
C GLN A 435 -17.27 22.83 -18.40
N ILE A 436 -16.82 23.43 -17.28
CA ILE A 436 -15.41 23.77 -17.04
C ILE A 436 -14.55 22.50 -16.96
N PHE A 437 -15.02 21.45 -16.26
CA PHE A 437 -14.32 20.16 -16.21
C PHE A 437 -14.07 19.62 -17.63
N ILE A 438 -15.09 19.62 -18.49
CA ILE A 438 -14.99 19.17 -19.88
C ILE A 438 -14.02 20.06 -20.66
N GLN A 439 -14.17 21.39 -20.60
CA GLN A 439 -13.30 22.32 -21.33
C GLN A 439 -11.82 22.24 -20.88
N LEU A 440 -11.55 22.30 -19.57
CA LEU A 440 -10.18 22.27 -19.04
C LEU A 440 -9.54 20.88 -19.08
N THR A 441 -10.33 19.80 -19.14
CA THR A 441 -9.80 18.43 -19.24
C THR A 441 -9.67 17.94 -20.68
N LEU A 442 -10.74 17.99 -21.47
CA LEU A 442 -10.75 17.46 -22.85
C LEU A 442 -10.16 18.45 -23.84
N LYS A 443 -10.68 19.68 -23.89
CA LYS A 443 -10.30 20.62 -24.96
C LYS A 443 -8.82 21.02 -24.87
N SER A 444 -8.33 21.31 -23.66
CA SER A 444 -6.90 21.63 -23.44
C SER A 444 -5.95 20.47 -23.79
N GLU A 445 -6.41 19.22 -23.65
CA GLU A 445 -5.67 18.00 -23.95
C GLU A 445 -5.64 17.73 -25.46
N GLN A 446 -6.77 17.95 -26.16
CA GLN A 446 -6.86 17.91 -27.63
C GLN A 446 -6.00 19.02 -28.28
N GLU A 447 -6.14 20.27 -27.83
CA GLU A 447 -5.28 21.40 -28.24
C GLU A 447 -3.78 21.14 -27.96
N THR A 448 -3.47 20.34 -26.94
CA THR A 448 -2.10 19.90 -26.65
C THR A 448 -1.62 18.84 -27.63
N TYR A 449 -2.45 17.86 -27.98
CA TYR A 449 -2.10 16.84 -28.97
C TYR A 449 -1.88 17.44 -30.37
N GLU A 450 -2.68 18.44 -30.76
CA GLU A 450 -2.47 19.25 -31.97
C GLU A 450 -1.15 20.03 -31.92
N ARG A 451 -0.88 20.75 -30.82
CA ARG A 451 0.36 21.53 -30.62
C ARG A 451 1.62 20.67 -30.66
N GLU A 452 1.55 19.45 -30.14
CA GLU A 452 2.65 18.49 -30.11
C GLU A 452 2.70 17.59 -31.37
N LYS A 453 1.75 17.76 -32.30
CA LYS A 453 1.67 17.08 -33.62
C LYS A 453 1.65 15.55 -33.56
N ILE A 454 1.07 14.98 -32.51
CA ILE A 454 0.95 13.52 -32.35
C ILE A 454 -0.29 12.98 -33.07
N GLN A 455 -0.32 11.67 -33.35
CA GLN A 455 -1.48 11.01 -33.94
C GLN A 455 -2.47 10.60 -32.86
N TRP A 456 -3.61 11.31 -32.80
CA TRP A 456 -4.69 11.08 -31.84
C TRP A 456 -6.05 11.00 -32.56
N THR A 457 -7.02 10.32 -31.95
CA THR A 457 -8.39 10.20 -32.48
C THR A 457 -9.34 11.17 -31.79
N PRO A 458 -10.06 12.05 -32.51
CA PRO A 458 -11.07 12.94 -31.93
C PRO A 458 -12.15 12.20 -31.13
N ILE A 459 -12.13 12.36 -29.81
CA ILE A 459 -13.13 11.81 -28.89
C ILE A 459 -14.36 12.72 -28.94
N LYS A 460 -15.47 12.21 -29.48
CA LYS A 460 -16.78 12.87 -29.37
C LYS A 460 -17.27 12.77 -27.93
N TYR A 461 -17.33 13.90 -27.24
CA TYR A 461 -17.91 14.03 -25.91
C TYR A 461 -19.28 14.72 -25.98
N PHE A 462 -20.07 14.60 -24.92
CA PHE A 462 -21.30 15.35 -24.75
C PHE A 462 -20.97 16.79 -24.28
N ASP A 463 -21.17 17.79 -25.14
CA ASP A 463 -21.03 19.20 -24.75
C ASP A 463 -22.29 19.66 -24.02
N ASN A 464 -22.20 19.74 -22.69
CA ASN A 464 -23.31 20.20 -21.85
C ASN A 464 -23.55 21.72 -21.92
N LYS A 465 -22.78 22.47 -22.72
CA LYS A 465 -23.03 23.89 -22.99
C LYS A 465 -24.47 24.17 -23.44
N VAL A 466 -25.11 23.26 -24.17
CA VAL A 466 -26.51 23.41 -24.60
C VAL A 466 -27.47 23.55 -23.41
N VAL A 467 -27.18 22.88 -22.28
CA VAL A 467 -27.96 22.97 -21.03
C VAL A 467 -27.60 24.25 -20.25
N CYS A 468 -26.33 24.64 -20.22
CA CYS A 468 -25.92 25.94 -19.67
C CYS A 468 -26.59 27.12 -20.39
N ASP A 469 -26.52 27.14 -21.72
CA ASP A 469 -27.09 28.18 -22.58
C ASP A 469 -28.63 28.23 -22.42
N LEU A 470 -29.31 27.07 -22.35
CA LEU A 470 -30.76 26.98 -22.06
C LEU A 470 -31.14 27.68 -20.75
N ILE A 471 -30.27 27.66 -19.74
CA ILE A 471 -30.54 28.25 -18.42
C ILE A 471 -30.13 29.74 -18.36
N GLU A 472 -28.92 30.09 -18.80
CA GLU A 472 -28.31 31.42 -18.58
C GLU A 472 -28.48 32.43 -19.74
N ALA A 473 -28.74 31.97 -20.97
CA ALA A 473 -28.53 32.82 -22.14
C ALA A 473 -29.47 34.04 -22.16
N ARG A 474 -28.96 35.17 -22.68
CA ARG A 474 -29.75 36.39 -22.86
C ARG A 474 -30.33 36.53 -24.27
N ARG A 475 -29.71 35.90 -25.28
CA ARG A 475 -30.17 35.83 -26.68
C ARG A 475 -29.69 34.52 -27.32
N PRO A 476 -30.59 33.56 -27.66
CA PRO A 476 -32.01 33.51 -27.27
C PRO A 476 -32.19 33.59 -25.74
N PRO A 477 -33.35 34.04 -25.24
CA PRO A 477 -33.60 34.16 -23.81
C PRO A 477 -33.74 32.77 -23.17
N GLY A 478 -32.86 32.42 -22.25
CA GLY A 478 -32.90 31.21 -21.44
C GLY A 478 -33.88 31.28 -20.26
N ILE A 479 -33.94 30.22 -19.46
CA ILE A 479 -34.92 30.05 -18.38
C ILE A 479 -34.87 31.20 -17.36
N PHE A 480 -33.68 31.64 -16.91
CA PHE A 480 -33.58 32.78 -15.99
C PHE A 480 -34.03 34.10 -16.63
N ALA A 481 -33.80 34.31 -17.93
CA ALA A 481 -34.27 35.50 -18.64
C ALA A 481 -35.81 35.51 -18.77
N ALA A 482 -36.41 34.39 -19.15
CA ALA A 482 -37.86 34.23 -19.22
C ALA A 482 -38.55 34.40 -17.85
N MET A 483 -37.89 33.97 -16.77
CA MET A 483 -38.34 34.17 -15.39
C MET A 483 -38.27 35.65 -14.97
N ASN A 484 -37.15 36.33 -15.25
CA ASN A 484 -36.97 37.76 -15.00
C ASN A 484 -38.02 38.62 -15.74
N ASP A 485 -38.31 38.31 -17.01
CA ASP A 485 -39.33 39.06 -17.76
C ASP A 485 -40.76 38.74 -17.30
N SER A 486 -41.00 37.60 -16.67
CA SER A 486 -42.29 37.27 -16.06
C SER A 486 -42.55 38.07 -14.77
N VAL A 487 -41.55 38.13 -13.88
CA VAL A 487 -41.52 39.07 -12.72
C VAL A 487 -41.68 40.53 -13.17
N ALA A 488 -41.17 40.86 -14.36
CA ALA A 488 -41.30 42.19 -14.94
C ALA A 488 -42.62 42.46 -15.69
N THR A 489 -43.46 41.44 -15.92
CA THR A 489 -44.78 41.60 -16.54
C THR A 489 -45.88 41.73 -15.48
N ALA A 490 -45.84 40.87 -14.46
CA ALA A 490 -46.82 40.82 -13.39
C ALA A 490 -46.23 41.38 -12.08
N HIS A 491 -45.95 42.69 -12.06
CA HIS A 491 -45.28 43.34 -10.93
C HIS A 491 -45.99 43.23 -9.56
N ALA A 492 -47.30 42.97 -9.56
CA ALA A 492 -48.16 43.05 -8.37
C ALA A 492 -48.66 41.69 -7.82
N ASP A 493 -48.77 40.63 -8.64
CA ASP A 493 -49.29 39.32 -8.22
C ASP A 493 -48.34 38.18 -8.63
N SER A 494 -47.97 37.36 -7.64
CA SER A 494 -47.12 36.18 -7.81
C SER A 494 -47.79 35.09 -8.65
N ASN A 495 -49.10 34.87 -8.49
CA ASN A 495 -49.81 33.82 -9.22
C ASN A 495 -49.86 34.15 -10.73
N ALA A 496 -50.15 35.40 -11.07
CA ALA A 496 -50.04 35.90 -12.44
C ALA A 496 -48.61 35.83 -12.99
N ALA A 497 -47.58 36.07 -12.17
CA ALA A 497 -46.18 35.96 -12.58
C ALA A 497 -45.77 34.51 -12.92
N ASP A 498 -46.14 33.55 -12.08
CA ASP A 498 -45.87 32.12 -12.32
C ASP A 498 -46.68 31.59 -13.52
N GLN A 499 -47.94 32.01 -13.72
CA GLN A 499 -48.70 31.66 -14.92
C GLN A 499 -48.08 32.25 -16.20
N ALA A 500 -47.64 33.51 -16.17
CA ALA A 500 -46.95 34.15 -17.29
C ALA A 500 -45.59 33.49 -17.59
N PHE A 501 -44.91 32.97 -16.57
CA PHE A 501 -43.70 32.16 -16.73
C PHE A 501 -44.02 30.80 -17.36
N SER A 502 -45.02 30.06 -16.87
CA SER A 502 -45.51 28.80 -17.46
C SER A 502 -45.88 28.95 -18.93
N GLN A 503 -46.52 30.06 -19.32
CA GLN A 503 -46.81 30.36 -20.72
C GLN A 503 -45.53 30.58 -21.54
N ARG A 504 -44.56 31.33 -21.02
CA ARG A 504 -43.25 31.56 -21.67
C ARG A 504 -42.38 30.30 -21.76
N LEU A 505 -42.55 29.32 -20.87
CA LEU A 505 -41.80 28.06 -20.95
C LEU A 505 -42.06 27.27 -22.24
N ASN A 506 -43.19 27.49 -22.93
CA ASN A 506 -43.45 26.91 -24.26
C ASN A 506 -42.42 27.32 -25.33
N LEU A 507 -41.70 28.42 -25.14
CA LEU A 507 -40.60 28.85 -26.03
C LEU A 507 -39.45 27.84 -26.07
N PHE A 508 -39.31 27.00 -25.03
CA PHE A 508 -38.24 26.00 -24.91
C PHE A 508 -38.64 24.60 -25.39
N SER A 509 -39.92 24.37 -25.75
CA SER A 509 -40.44 23.05 -26.13
C SER A 509 -39.82 22.45 -27.40
N THR A 510 -39.02 23.22 -28.15
CA THR A 510 -38.23 22.76 -29.30
C THR A 510 -36.82 22.29 -28.92
N ASN A 511 -36.37 22.50 -27.69
CA ASN A 511 -35.04 22.09 -27.21
C ASN A 511 -35.08 20.63 -26.71
N PRO A 512 -34.25 19.70 -27.22
CA PRO A 512 -34.21 18.30 -26.78
C PRO A 512 -34.00 18.09 -25.28
N HIS A 513 -33.37 19.06 -24.59
CA HIS A 513 -33.04 19.03 -23.17
C HIS A 513 -34.12 19.64 -22.26
N PHE A 514 -35.29 20.00 -22.81
CA PHE A 514 -36.40 20.58 -22.07
C PHE A 514 -37.71 19.80 -22.32
N GLU A 515 -38.56 19.69 -21.30
CA GLU A 515 -39.91 19.12 -21.43
C GLU A 515 -40.88 19.84 -20.49
N LEU A 516 -42.02 20.32 -20.99
CA LEU A 516 -43.03 21.01 -20.18
C LEU A 516 -44.13 20.05 -19.73
N ARG A 517 -44.43 20.01 -18.43
CA ARG A 517 -45.43 19.13 -17.80
C ARG A 517 -46.45 19.95 -17.00
N SER A 518 -47.27 20.73 -17.71
CA SER A 518 -48.27 21.62 -17.12
C SER A 518 -47.64 22.59 -16.10
N ASN A 519 -47.88 22.40 -14.79
CA ASN A 519 -47.35 23.25 -13.71
C ASN A 519 -45.92 22.88 -13.25
N LYS A 520 -45.25 21.98 -13.98
CA LYS A 520 -43.85 21.56 -13.77
C LYS A 520 -43.07 21.61 -15.09
N PHE A 521 -41.75 21.70 -15.03
CA PHE A 521 -40.87 21.53 -16.20
C PHE A 521 -39.70 20.60 -15.89
N VAL A 522 -39.16 19.93 -16.91
CA VAL A 522 -38.03 19.01 -16.81
C VAL A 522 -36.84 19.58 -17.56
N ILE A 523 -35.66 19.56 -16.95
CA ILE A 523 -34.37 19.80 -17.63
C ILE A 523 -33.57 18.51 -17.63
N LYS A 524 -33.04 18.14 -18.80
CA LYS A 524 -32.17 16.97 -19.00
C LYS A 524 -30.71 17.38 -18.80
N HIS A 525 -30.31 17.42 -17.53
CA HIS A 525 -28.95 17.77 -17.09
C HIS A 525 -27.94 16.65 -17.41
N TYR A 526 -26.64 16.95 -17.34
CA TYR A 526 -25.59 15.91 -17.46
C TYR A 526 -25.73 14.76 -16.45
N ALA A 527 -26.40 15.03 -15.32
CA ALA A 527 -26.66 14.12 -14.22
C ALA A 527 -27.91 13.24 -14.40
N GLY A 528 -28.83 13.62 -15.30
CA GLY A 528 -30.16 13.03 -15.45
C GLY A 528 -31.29 14.06 -15.51
N ASP A 529 -32.51 13.57 -15.66
CA ASP A 529 -33.71 14.41 -15.85
C ASP A 529 -34.25 14.90 -14.49
N VAL A 530 -34.27 16.22 -14.28
CA VAL A 530 -34.78 16.85 -13.04
C VAL A 530 -36.08 17.60 -13.31
N THR A 531 -37.13 17.26 -12.56
CA THR A 531 -38.44 17.93 -12.65
C THR A 531 -38.55 19.03 -11.58
N TYR A 532 -38.76 20.27 -12.02
CA TYR A 532 -38.90 21.46 -11.18
C TYR A 532 -40.36 21.92 -11.10
N ASP A 533 -40.78 22.36 -9.91
CA ASP A 533 -42.10 22.94 -9.65
C ASP A 533 -42.09 24.44 -9.98
N VAL A 534 -43.09 24.92 -10.74
CA VAL A 534 -43.21 26.34 -11.11
C VAL A 534 -43.77 27.20 -9.95
N ASN A 535 -44.59 26.61 -9.08
CA ASN A 535 -45.28 27.33 -8.02
C ASN A 535 -44.30 28.02 -7.03
N GLY A 536 -44.39 29.34 -6.92
CA GLY A 536 -43.54 30.21 -6.11
C GLY A 536 -42.15 30.48 -6.70
N ILE A 537 -41.88 30.08 -7.95
CA ILE A 537 -40.52 30.19 -8.53
C ILE A 537 -40.15 31.63 -8.87
N THR A 538 -41.12 32.45 -9.33
CA THR A 538 -40.86 33.84 -9.73
C THR A 538 -40.61 34.76 -8.53
N ASP A 539 -41.37 34.61 -7.44
CA ASP A 539 -41.17 35.37 -6.19
C ASP A 539 -39.85 35.01 -5.49
N LYS A 540 -39.43 33.73 -5.52
CA LYS A 540 -38.10 33.32 -5.05
C LYS A 540 -36.96 33.94 -5.85
N ASN A 541 -37.11 34.03 -7.17
CA ASN A 541 -36.12 34.68 -8.03
C ASN A 541 -36.05 36.20 -7.82
N LYS A 542 -37.15 36.83 -7.42
CA LYS A 542 -37.24 38.28 -7.19
C LYS A 542 -36.20 38.78 -6.17
N ASP A 543 -35.98 38.02 -5.07
CA ASP A 543 -34.96 38.24 -4.03
C ASP A 543 -34.65 39.73 -3.74
N GLN A 544 -35.72 40.50 -3.57
CA GLN A 544 -35.69 41.93 -3.33
C GLN A 544 -36.40 42.24 -2.02
N LEU A 545 -35.65 42.76 -1.05
CA LEU A 545 -36.21 43.33 0.17
C LEU A 545 -37.07 44.55 -0.19
N GLN A 546 -38.22 44.73 0.47
CA GLN A 546 -39.06 45.91 0.26
C GLN A 546 -38.28 47.19 0.63
N LYS A 547 -38.51 48.29 -0.11
CA LYS A 547 -37.90 49.60 0.18
C LYS A 547 -38.10 49.98 1.64
N ASP A 548 -39.30 49.74 2.14
CA ASP A 548 -39.80 50.13 3.45
C ASP A 548 -38.99 49.47 4.58
N LEU A 549 -38.56 48.21 4.39
CA LEU A 549 -37.64 47.52 5.30
C LEU A 549 -36.18 48.02 5.18
N VAL A 550 -35.75 48.50 4.01
CA VAL A 550 -34.43 49.15 3.84
C VAL A 550 -34.41 50.53 4.49
N GLU A 551 -35.49 51.30 4.37
CA GLU A 551 -35.62 52.62 5.01
C GLU A 551 -35.83 52.48 6.54
N LEU A 552 -36.53 51.45 7.02
CA LEU A 552 -36.52 51.04 8.44
C LEU A 552 -35.11 50.75 8.94
N MET A 553 -34.30 49.97 8.19
CA MET A 553 -32.89 49.75 8.52
C MET A 553 -32.07 51.04 8.45
N GLY A 554 -32.49 52.02 7.66
CA GLY A 554 -31.99 53.39 7.68
C GLY A 554 -32.18 54.14 9.00
N THR A 555 -33.16 53.74 9.82
CA THR A 555 -33.45 54.38 11.12
C THR A 555 -32.77 53.73 12.33
N THR A 556 -32.02 52.64 12.15
CA THR A 556 -31.38 51.95 13.29
C THR A 556 -30.31 52.80 13.96
N THR A 557 -30.32 52.81 15.29
CA THR A 557 -29.22 53.35 16.10
C THR A 557 -28.11 52.31 16.37
N ASN A 558 -28.27 51.06 15.91
CA ASN A 558 -27.24 50.03 16.04
C ASN A 558 -26.19 50.14 14.91
N THR A 559 -24.99 50.57 15.26
CA THR A 559 -23.84 50.74 14.34
C THR A 559 -23.40 49.45 13.66
N PHE A 560 -23.63 48.28 14.28
CA PHE A 560 -23.36 46.99 13.66
C PHE A 560 -24.41 46.67 12.59
N LEU A 561 -25.69 46.96 12.85
CA LEU A 561 -26.78 46.69 11.91
C LEU A 561 -26.69 47.56 10.66
N SER A 562 -26.36 48.85 10.81
CA SER A 562 -26.07 49.74 9.67
C SER A 562 -24.76 49.39 8.93
N THR A 563 -23.81 48.70 9.58
CA THR A 563 -22.61 48.16 8.91
C THR A 563 -22.92 46.93 8.05
N ILE A 564 -23.86 46.06 8.45
CA ILE A 564 -24.24 44.88 7.64
C ILE A 564 -25.30 45.19 6.57
N PHE A 565 -26.04 46.30 6.68
CA PHE A 565 -26.94 46.82 5.64
C PHE A 565 -26.34 48.06 4.94
N PRO A 566 -25.45 47.90 3.94
CA PRO A 566 -24.86 49.04 3.22
C PRO A 566 -25.94 49.84 2.47
N MET A 567 -26.11 51.10 2.84
CA MET A 567 -27.21 51.97 2.40
C MET A 567 -26.93 52.68 1.05
N GLU A 568 -26.73 51.91 -0.02
CA GLU A 568 -26.72 52.46 -1.39
C GLU A 568 -27.88 51.89 -2.23
N VAL A 569 -29.10 52.30 -1.87
CA VAL A 569 -30.21 52.31 -2.84
C VAL A 569 -29.94 53.47 -3.79
N ASP A 570 -29.31 53.18 -4.93
CA ASP A 570 -29.08 54.14 -6.02
C ASP A 570 -30.44 54.65 -6.55
N LYS A 571 -30.88 55.81 -6.02
CA LYS A 571 -32.19 56.40 -6.33
C LYS A 571 -32.26 57.03 -7.73
N GLU A 572 -31.14 57.15 -8.46
CA GLU A 572 -31.10 57.70 -9.82
C GLU A 572 -31.07 56.62 -10.91
N SER A 573 -30.55 55.43 -10.61
CA SER A 573 -30.42 54.34 -11.58
C SER A 573 -31.77 53.74 -11.99
N LYS A 574 -32.18 54.06 -13.21
CA LYS A 574 -33.33 53.45 -13.91
C LYS A 574 -33.11 51.98 -14.34
N ARG A 575 -32.01 51.33 -13.92
CA ARG A 575 -31.77 49.91 -14.21
C ARG A 575 -32.56 49.05 -13.22
N ARG A 576 -33.16 47.96 -13.70
CA ARG A 576 -33.80 46.95 -12.83
C ARG A 576 -32.75 46.42 -11.83
N PRO A 577 -33.08 46.28 -10.53
CA PRO A 577 -32.18 45.63 -9.58
C PRO A 577 -31.95 44.16 -9.99
N PRO A 578 -30.76 43.59 -9.71
CA PRO A 578 -30.43 42.22 -10.12
C PRO A 578 -31.28 41.21 -9.34
N THR A 579 -31.90 40.26 -10.06
CA THR A 579 -32.63 39.14 -9.46
C THR A 579 -31.67 38.12 -8.85
N ALA A 580 -32.16 37.14 -8.10
CA ALA A 580 -31.34 36.03 -7.63
C ALA A 580 -30.67 35.30 -8.82
N GLY A 581 -31.40 35.08 -9.93
CA GLY A 581 -30.83 34.53 -11.16
C GLY A 581 -29.62 35.33 -11.66
N ASP A 582 -29.73 36.65 -11.80
CA ASP A 582 -28.59 37.50 -12.23
C ASP A 582 -27.41 37.47 -11.23
N LYS A 583 -27.69 37.52 -9.92
CA LYS A 583 -26.65 37.40 -8.86
C LYS A 583 -25.90 36.07 -8.98
N ILE A 584 -26.62 34.98 -9.25
CA ILE A 584 -26.10 33.62 -9.32
C ILE A 584 -25.33 33.38 -10.63
N ILE A 585 -25.81 33.87 -11.77
CA ILE A 585 -25.07 33.85 -13.05
C ILE A 585 -23.76 34.63 -12.91
N LYS A 586 -23.78 35.83 -12.30
CA LYS A 586 -22.56 36.62 -12.05
C LYS A 586 -21.58 35.85 -11.17
N SER A 587 -22.02 35.40 -10.00
CA SER A 587 -21.18 34.72 -9.01
C SER A 587 -20.58 33.41 -9.53
N ALA A 588 -21.34 32.64 -10.32
CA ALA A 588 -20.85 31.44 -11.00
C ALA A 588 -19.76 31.77 -12.02
N ASN A 589 -19.91 32.85 -12.82
CA ASN A 589 -18.92 33.26 -13.80
C ASN A 589 -17.64 33.84 -13.15
N GLU A 590 -17.75 34.55 -12.02
CA GLU A 590 -16.58 34.98 -11.23
C GLU A 590 -15.81 33.77 -10.64
N LEU A 591 -16.52 32.71 -10.23
CA LEU A 591 -15.90 31.44 -9.85
C LEU A 591 -15.23 30.74 -11.05
N VAL A 592 -15.87 30.71 -12.24
CA VAL A 592 -15.29 30.16 -13.47
C VAL A 592 -13.97 30.85 -13.83
N GLU A 593 -13.95 32.18 -13.82
CA GLU A 593 -12.77 32.97 -14.16
C GLU A 593 -11.64 32.77 -13.13
N THR A 594 -11.98 32.62 -11.86
CA THR A 594 -11.02 32.34 -10.78
C THR A 594 -10.42 30.95 -10.90
N LEU A 595 -11.24 29.92 -11.12
CA LEU A 595 -10.79 28.54 -11.32
C LEU A 595 -9.91 28.39 -12.57
N SER A 596 -10.23 29.10 -13.64
CA SER A 596 -9.51 29.04 -14.92
C SER A 596 -8.09 29.64 -14.88
N LYS A 597 -7.74 30.36 -13.81
CA LYS A 597 -6.38 30.90 -13.56
C LYS A 597 -5.46 29.92 -12.80
N ALA A 598 -5.96 28.73 -12.47
CA ALA A 598 -5.24 27.73 -11.69
C ALA A 598 -5.38 26.32 -12.31
N GLN A 599 -4.38 25.46 -12.10
CA GLN A 599 -4.40 24.09 -12.62
C GLN A 599 -5.35 23.21 -11.78
N PRO A 600 -6.40 22.60 -12.37
CA PRO A 600 -7.42 21.91 -11.59
C PRO A 600 -7.07 20.45 -11.27
N SER A 601 -7.36 20.07 -10.04
CA SER A 601 -7.41 18.70 -9.51
C SER A 601 -8.84 18.37 -9.09
N TYR A 602 -9.26 17.11 -9.19
CA TYR A 602 -10.66 16.73 -8.98
C TYR A 602 -10.81 15.60 -7.96
N ILE A 603 -11.75 15.79 -7.02
CA ILE A 603 -12.17 14.75 -6.08
C ILE A 603 -13.67 14.52 -6.23
N ARG A 604 -14.04 13.29 -6.55
CA ARG A 604 -15.43 12.83 -6.63
C ARG A 604 -15.72 11.95 -5.42
N THR A 605 -16.61 12.42 -4.54
CA THR A 605 -16.98 11.75 -3.30
C THR A 605 -18.28 10.96 -3.49
N ILE A 606 -18.34 9.77 -2.90
CA ILE A 606 -19.45 8.82 -3.03
C ILE A 606 -19.94 8.40 -1.64
N LYS A 607 -21.25 8.39 -1.45
CA LYS A 607 -21.96 7.89 -0.27
C LYS A 607 -22.39 6.44 -0.54
N PRO A 608 -21.92 5.42 0.22
CA PRO A 608 -22.21 4.02 -0.10
C PRO A 608 -23.63 3.57 0.30
N ASN A 609 -24.31 4.29 1.19
CA ASN A 609 -25.66 3.96 1.68
C ASN A 609 -26.30 5.18 2.37
N GLU A 610 -27.64 5.22 2.40
CA GLU A 610 -28.42 6.14 3.25
C GLU A 610 -28.46 5.73 4.74
N THR A 611 -28.20 4.45 5.05
CA THR A 611 -28.26 3.90 6.42
C THR A 611 -27.17 4.42 7.37
N LYS A 612 -26.16 5.14 6.83
CA LYS A 612 -24.96 5.64 7.53
C LYS A 612 -24.14 4.50 8.17
N SER A 613 -24.23 3.30 7.61
CA SER A 613 -23.58 2.07 8.12
C SER A 613 -22.20 1.84 7.48
N PRO A 614 -21.15 1.50 8.26
CA PRO A 614 -19.78 1.34 7.76
C PRO A 614 -19.49 -0.02 7.10
N ASN A 615 -20.49 -0.90 7.02
CA ASN A 615 -20.40 -2.24 6.39
C ASN A 615 -21.42 -2.43 5.26
N ASP A 616 -22.27 -1.44 5.00
CA ASP A 616 -23.38 -1.49 4.04
C ASP A 616 -23.00 -0.81 2.71
N TYR A 617 -23.56 -1.26 1.60
CA TYR A 617 -23.26 -0.75 0.26
C TYR A 617 -24.44 -1.02 -0.68
N ASP A 618 -25.21 0.03 -0.96
CA ASP A 618 -26.34 -0.01 -1.89
C ASP A 618 -25.82 0.10 -3.33
N ASP A 619 -25.87 -1.01 -4.05
CA ASP A 619 -25.41 -1.08 -5.44
C ASP A 619 -26.14 -0.09 -6.35
N HIS A 620 -27.43 0.18 -6.13
CA HIS A 620 -28.26 1.03 -6.98
C HIS A 620 -27.97 2.51 -6.72
N GLN A 621 -27.89 2.93 -5.45
CA GLN A 621 -27.50 4.30 -5.06
C GLN A 621 -26.08 4.63 -5.52
N VAL A 622 -25.13 3.69 -5.42
CA VAL A 622 -23.77 3.93 -5.91
C VAL A 622 -23.71 3.88 -7.43
N LEU A 623 -24.48 3.02 -8.12
CA LEU A 623 -24.56 3.05 -9.59
C LEU A 623 -25.14 4.38 -10.11
N HIS A 624 -26.14 4.94 -9.43
CA HIS A 624 -26.67 6.27 -9.72
C HIS A 624 -25.60 7.36 -9.57
N GLN A 625 -24.82 7.31 -8.48
CA GLN A 625 -23.68 8.21 -8.27
C GLN A 625 -22.57 8.05 -9.31
N VAL A 626 -22.21 6.82 -9.69
CA VAL A 626 -21.22 6.53 -10.74
C VAL A 626 -21.63 7.18 -12.08
N LYS A 627 -22.94 7.10 -12.41
CA LYS A 627 -23.54 7.70 -13.60
C LYS A 627 -23.52 9.22 -13.56
N TYR A 628 -24.13 9.86 -12.56
CA TYR A 628 -24.22 11.33 -12.55
C TYR A 628 -22.86 12.02 -12.32
N LEU A 629 -21.90 11.37 -11.64
CA LEU A 629 -20.52 11.88 -11.52
C LEU A 629 -19.71 11.73 -12.83
N GLY A 630 -20.30 11.17 -13.88
CA GLY A 630 -19.70 10.98 -15.21
C GLY A 630 -18.51 10.03 -15.20
N LEU A 631 -18.43 9.09 -14.24
CA LEU A 631 -17.20 8.32 -14.02
C LEU A 631 -16.84 7.40 -15.20
N GLN A 632 -17.83 6.81 -15.87
CA GLN A 632 -17.59 6.02 -17.08
C GLN A 632 -16.97 6.86 -18.19
N GLU A 633 -17.49 8.08 -18.42
CA GLU A 633 -16.98 8.96 -19.47
C GLU A 633 -15.58 9.49 -19.12
N ASN A 634 -15.34 9.84 -17.85
CA ASN A 634 -13.99 10.16 -17.34
C ASN A 634 -12.97 9.03 -17.62
N VAL A 635 -13.37 7.76 -17.46
CA VAL A 635 -12.52 6.60 -17.78
C VAL A 635 -12.34 6.41 -19.28
N ARG A 636 -13.40 6.59 -20.10
CA ARG A 636 -13.31 6.52 -21.58
C ARG A 636 -12.33 7.56 -22.12
N ILE A 637 -12.52 8.82 -21.74
CA ILE A 637 -11.66 9.96 -22.09
C ILE A 637 -10.19 9.62 -21.79
N ARG A 638 -9.91 9.19 -20.55
CA ARG A 638 -8.55 8.88 -20.08
C ARG A 638 -7.90 7.62 -20.68
N ARG A 639 -8.67 6.76 -21.36
CA ARG A 639 -8.17 5.58 -22.08
C ARG A 639 -8.09 5.75 -23.60
N ALA A 640 -8.82 6.71 -24.16
CA ALA A 640 -8.74 7.07 -25.57
C ALA A 640 -7.67 8.15 -25.84
N GLY A 641 -7.38 9.01 -24.85
CA GLY A 641 -6.17 9.82 -24.79
C GLY A 641 -4.93 9.02 -24.37
N PHE A 642 -3.83 9.71 -24.13
CA PHE A 642 -2.58 9.11 -23.65
C PHE A 642 -2.54 9.14 -22.12
N ALA A 643 -2.43 7.96 -21.48
CA ALA A 643 -2.45 7.83 -20.02
C ALA A 643 -1.31 8.57 -19.29
N TYR A 644 -0.22 8.92 -19.98
CA TYR A 644 0.88 9.70 -19.42
C TYR A 644 1.53 10.61 -20.46
N ARG A 645 1.77 11.87 -20.08
CA ARG A 645 2.57 12.86 -20.82
C ARG A 645 3.68 13.37 -19.92
N GLN A 646 4.90 13.52 -20.45
CA GLN A 646 5.99 14.19 -19.73
C GLN A 646 6.99 14.84 -20.69
N VAL A 647 7.45 16.05 -20.35
CA VAL A 647 8.52 16.75 -21.08
C VAL A 647 9.78 15.90 -21.13
N PHE A 648 10.45 15.85 -22.29
CA PHE A 648 11.53 14.90 -22.57
C PHE A 648 12.59 14.78 -21.47
N ASP A 649 13.15 15.89 -20.97
CA ASP A 649 14.23 15.87 -19.98
C ASP A 649 13.79 15.18 -18.68
N LYS A 650 12.55 15.45 -18.24
CA LYS A 650 11.97 14.87 -17.01
C LYS A 650 11.59 13.40 -17.16
N PHE A 651 11.39 12.92 -18.40
CA PHE A 651 11.26 11.47 -18.65
C PHE A 651 12.62 10.79 -18.47
N VAL A 652 13.68 11.36 -19.05
CA VAL A 652 15.05 10.85 -18.93
C VAL A 652 15.52 10.90 -17.47
N GLU A 653 15.38 12.02 -16.76
CA GLU A 653 15.71 12.14 -15.32
C GLU A 653 15.03 11.09 -14.44
N ARG A 654 13.83 10.61 -14.82
CA ARG A 654 13.06 9.62 -14.06
C ARG A 654 13.43 8.18 -14.43
N PHE A 655 13.68 7.90 -15.72
CA PHE A 655 13.80 6.55 -16.26
C PHE A 655 15.19 6.18 -16.81
N TYR A 656 16.21 7.03 -16.71
CA TYR A 656 17.60 6.73 -17.16
C TYR A 656 18.14 5.39 -16.63
N LEU A 657 17.74 5.00 -15.42
CA LEU A 657 18.08 3.73 -14.74
C LEU A 657 17.63 2.46 -15.50
N LEU A 658 16.73 2.59 -16.48
CA LEU A 658 16.26 1.47 -17.31
C LEU A 658 17.21 1.15 -18.47
N SER A 659 18.03 2.12 -18.90
CA SER A 659 18.98 1.97 -20.00
C SER A 659 20.43 1.85 -19.50
N PRO A 660 21.19 0.84 -19.95
CA PRO A 660 22.64 0.79 -19.74
C PRO A 660 23.40 1.92 -20.44
N HIS A 661 22.82 2.55 -21.47
CA HIS A 661 23.42 3.69 -22.16
C HIS A 661 23.25 5.00 -21.36
N CYS A 662 22.13 5.15 -20.64
CA CYS A 662 21.84 6.36 -19.87
C CYS A 662 22.29 6.31 -18.40
N SER A 663 22.64 5.13 -17.89
CA SER A 663 23.02 4.94 -16.48
C SER A 663 24.18 3.97 -16.28
N TYR A 664 25.07 4.29 -15.33
CA TYR A 664 26.09 3.36 -14.82
C TYR A 664 26.09 3.36 -13.29
N ALA A 665 26.06 2.17 -12.68
CA ALA A 665 26.02 1.95 -11.23
C ALA A 665 24.92 2.71 -10.42
N GLY A 666 23.92 3.28 -11.11
CA GLY A 666 22.84 4.08 -10.52
C GLY A 666 23.04 5.60 -10.61
N ASP A 667 24.16 6.06 -11.19
CA ASP A 667 24.42 7.46 -11.52
C ASP A 667 24.09 7.75 -13.00
N TYR A 668 23.74 9.00 -13.31
CA TYR A 668 23.36 9.44 -14.66
C TYR A 668 24.60 9.73 -15.52
N THR A 669 24.69 9.13 -16.71
CA THR A 669 25.89 9.17 -17.56
C THR A 669 25.64 9.68 -18.99
N TRP A 670 24.39 9.98 -19.36
CA TRP A 670 24.07 10.44 -20.71
C TRP A 670 24.56 11.87 -20.99
N GLN A 671 25.12 12.08 -22.19
CA GLN A 671 25.57 13.40 -22.68
C GLN A 671 25.18 13.69 -24.14
N GLY A 672 24.34 12.85 -24.75
CA GLY A 672 23.77 13.10 -26.08
C GLY A 672 22.47 13.91 -26.01
N GLU A 673 21.74 13.99 -27.13
CA GLU A 673 20.43 14.64 -27.17
C GLU A 673 19.39 13.88 -26.33
N THR A 674 18.47 14.59 -25.67
CA THR A 674 17.42 13.99 -24.83
C THR A 674 16.50 13.06 -25.62
N LEU A 675 16.18 13.38 -26.88
CA LEU A 675 15.35 12.54 -27.76
C LEU A 675 15.93 11.15 -27.98
N ASP A 676 17.26 11.03 -28.07
CA ASP A 676 17.91 9.73 -28.28
C ASP A 676 17.96 8.92 -26.98
N ALA A 677 18.23 9.54 -25.82
CA ALA A 677 18.10 8.87 -24.52
C ALA A 677 16.70 8.24 -24.35
N ILE A 678 15.64 8.92 -24.82
CA ILE A 678 14.28 8.39 -24.77
C ILE A 678 14.11 7.17 -25.67
N LYS A 679 14.62 7.20 -26.90
CA LYS A 679 14.61 6.04 -27.82
C LYS A 679 15.34 4.85 -27.19
N TYR A 680 16.53 5.07 -26.63
CA TYR A 680 17.28 4.03 -25.91
C TYR A 680 16.52 3.51 -24.69
N ILE A 681 15.97 4.37 -23.82
CA ILE A 681 15.19 3.95 -22.65
C ILE A 681 13.95 3.11 -23.03
N LEU A 682 13.23 3.47 -24.09
CA LEU A 682 12.03 2.75 -24.53
C LEU A 682 12.36 1.41 -25.22
N ALA A 683 13.42 1.38 -26.04
CA ALA A 683 13.94 0.15 -26.64
C ALA A 683 14.53 -0.79 -25.57
N ASP A 684 15.36 -0.26 -24.67
CA ASP A 684 15.94 -0.96 -23.51
C ASP A 684 14.89 -1.35 -22.48
N ALA A 685 13.67 -0.81 -22.53
CA ALA A 685 12.50 -1.30 -21.77
C ALA A 685 11.62 -2.30 -22.57
N SER A 686 11.86 -2.47 -23.87
CA SER A 686 11.03 -3.24 -24.82
C SER A 686 9.56 -2.80 -24.84
N ILE A 687 9.31 -1.49 -24.82
CA ILE A 687 7.97 -0.95 -25.02
C ILE A 687 7.65 -0.96 -26.53
N PRO A 688 6.50 -1.52 -26.97
CA PRO A 688 6.09 -1.49 -28.37
C PRO A 688 5.90 -0.05 -28.88
N ALA A 689 6.27 0.21 -30.14
CA ALA A 689 6.07 1.52 -30.78
C ALA A 689 4.58 1.93 -30.95
N THR A 690 3.64 1.01 -30.68
CA THR A 690 2.19 1.30 -30.60
C THR A 690 1.76 1.90 -29.26
N GLU A 691 2.59 1.76 -28.22
CA GLU A 691 2.29 2.16 -26.84
C GLU A 691 2.90 3.51 -26.45
N TYR A 692 3.68 4.14 -27.32
CA TYR A 692 4.17 5.50 -27.09
C TYR A 692 4.17 6.31 -28.39
N GLN A 693 4.13 7.64 -28.24
CA GLN A 693 4.44 8.59 -29.31
C GLN A 693 5.36 9.69 -28.78
N LEU A 694 6.15 10.26 -29.68
CA LEU A 694 7.02 11.40 -29.41
C LEU A 694 6.37 12.64 -30.03
N GLY A 695 6.08 13.65 -29.20
CA GLY A 695 5.62 14.95 -29.68
C GLY A 695 6.77 15.86 -30.10
N THR A 696 6.54 17.16 -30.12
CA THR A 696 7.59 18.16 -30.36
C THR A 696 8.44 18.44 -29.11
N THR A 697 7.90 18.23 -27.90
CA THR A 697 8.56 18.52 -26.62
C THR A 697 8.31 17.48 -25.52
N SER A 698 7.27 16.65 -25.66
CA SER A 698 6.88 15.65 -24.65
C SER A 698 6.84 14.22 -25.20
N VAL A 699 7.16 13.26 -24.33
CA VAL A 699 6.79 11.85 -24.48
C VAL A 699 5.32 11.68 -24.13
N PHE A 700 4.63 10.83 -24.88
CA PHE A 700 3.27 10.39 -24.62
C PHE A 700 3.24 8.85 -24.55
N ILE A 701 2.68 8.27 -23.49
CA ILE A 701 2.47 6.83 -23.34
C ILE A 701 0.97 6.56 -23.39
N LYS A 702 0.58 5.58 -24.20
CA LYS A 702 -0.82 5.27 -24.51
C LYS A 702 -1.52 4.57 -23.36
N THR A 703 -1.12 3.33 -23.03
CA THR A 703 -1.74 2.60 -21.92
C THR A 703 -1.12 2.91 -20.54
N PRO A 704 -1.92 2.91 -19.46
CA PRO A 704 -1.40 3.03 -18.10
C PRO A 704 -0.58 1.79 -17.70
N GLU A 705 -0.87 0.61 -18.27
CA GLU A 705 -0.13 -0.64 -18.03
C GLU A 705 1.36 -0.49 -18.38
N THR A 706 1.67 0.13 -19.53
CA THR A 706 3.05 0.44 -19.94
C THR A 706 3.76 1.38 -18.95
N LEU A 707 3.07 2.40 -18.44
CA LEU A 707 3.64 3.31 -17.43
C LEU A 707 3.96 2.56 -16.13
N PHE A 708 3.03 1.75 -15.62
CA PHE A 708 3.26 0.94 -14.43
C PHE A 708 4.34 -0.13 -14.67
N ALA A 709 4.50 -0.66 -15.87
CA ALA A 709 5.60 -1.55 -16.21
C ALA A 709 6.97 -0.85 -16.09
N LEU A 710 7.12 0.36 -16.63
CA LEU A 710 8.35 1.16 -16.54
C LEU A 710 8.74 1.47 -15.08
N GLU A 711 7.78 1.90 -14.25
CA GLU A 711 8.02 2.14 -12.82
C GLU A 711 8.37 0.84 -12.06
N ASN A 712 7.67 -0.27 -12.34
CA ASN A 712 8.00 -1.57 -11.73
C ASN A 712 9.39 -2.09 -12.18
N MET A 713 9.87 -1.76 -13.37
CA MET A 713 11.24 -2.07 -13.81
C MET A 713 12.28 -1.21 -13.08
N ARG A 714 11.97 0.08 -12.86
CA ARG A 714 12.78 1.05 -12.10
C ARG A 714 12.91 0.65 -10.63
N ASP A 715 11.84 0.19 -9.99
CA ASP A 715 11.87 -0.39 -8.64
C ASP A 715 12.70 -1.69 -8.58
N LYS A 716 12.52 -2.60 -9.55
CA LYS A 716 13.29 -3.86 -9.64
C LYS A 716 14.80 -3.64 -9.73
N TYR A 717 15.26 -2.56 -10.38
CA TYR A 717 16.68 -2.18 -10.42
C TYR A 717 17.25 -2.01 -9.00
N TRP A 718 16.58 -1.20 -8.16
CA TRP A 718 17.02 -0.95 -6.79
C TRP A 718 16.95 -2.20 -5.90
N HIS A 719 15.91 -3.02 -6.05
CA HIS A 719 15.84 -4.34 -5.40
C HIS A 719 17.03 -5.23 -5.74
N ASN A 720 17.41 -5.30 -7.02
CA ASN A 720 18.55 -6.11 -7.49
C ASN A 720 19.89 -5.59 -6.94
N MET A 721 20.10 -4.27 -6.89
CA MET A 721 21.31 -3.69 -6.29
C MET A 721 21.38 -3.92 -4.77
N ALA A 722 20.26 -3.74 -4.06
CA ALA A 722 20.18 -4.05 -2.64
C ALA A 722 20.46 -5.54 -2.36
N ALA A 723 19.92 -6.44 -3.18
CA ALA A 723 20.16 -7.88 -3.07
C ALA A 723 21.64 -8.25 -3.30
N ARG A 724 22.33 -7.63 -4.27
CA ARG A 724 23.78 -7.77 -4.49
C ARG A 724 24.59 -7.37 -3.25
N ILE A 725 24.29 -6.20 -2.66
CA ILE A 725 24.95 -5.70 -1.43
C ILE A 725 24.69 -6.64 -0.24
N GLN A 726 23.44 -7.06 -0.03
CA GLN A 726 23.09 -8.00 1.05
C GLN A 726 23.79 -9.36 0.89
N ARG A 727 23.91 -9.89 -0.35
CA ARG A 727 24.62 -11.14 -0.65
C ARG A 727 26.10 -11.02 -0.28
N ALA A 728 26.75 -9.91 -0.64
CA ALA A 728 28.14 -9.64 -0.28
C ALA A 728 28.34 -9.53 1.25
N TRP A 729 27.47 -8.80 1.96
CA TRP A 729 27.52 -8.67 3.42
C TRP A 729 27.35 -10.01 4.14
N ARG A 730 26.37 -10.84 3.74
CA ARG A 730 26.15 -12.19 4.30
C ARG A 730 27.39 -13.07 4.09
N ARG A 731 28.01 -13.04 2.89
CA ARG A 731 29.26 -13.77 2.58
C ARG A 731 30.45 -13.30 3.44
N PHE A 732 30.57 -12.01 3.71
CA PHE A 732 31.59 -11.44 4.61
C PHE A 732 31.37 -11.86 6.07
N LEU A 733 30.13 -11.82 6.56
CA LEU A 733 29.78 -12.27 7.91
C LEU A 733 30.15 -13.74 8.13
N GLN A 734 29.78 -14.61 7.18
CA GLN A 734 30.10 -16.05 7.25
C GLN A 734 31.61 -16.30 7.30
N ARG A 735 32.38 -15.67 6.40
CA ARG A 735 33.86 -15.77 6.40
C ARG A 735 34.48 -15.38 7.76
N ARG A 736 33.93 -14.39 8.47
CA ARG A 736 34.39 -14.01 9.82
C ARG A 736 34.07 -15.08 10.88
N ILE A 737 32.89 -15.70 10.81
CA ILE A 737 32.48 -16.79 11.70
C ILE A 737 33.39 -18.01 11.50
N ASP A 738 33.63 -18.41 10.25
CA ASP A 738 34.48 -19.57 9.91
C ASP A 738 35.93 -19.36 10.37
N ALA A 739 36.47 -18.15 10.17
CA ALA A 739 37.79 -17.77 10.67
C ALA A 739 37.88 -17.86 12.20
N ALA A 740 36.87 -17.36 12.93
CA ALA A 740 36.80 -17.46 14.39
C ALA A 740 36.75 -18.92 14.86
N ILE A 741 35.95 -19.78 14.20
CA ILE A 741 35.87 -21.22 14.50
C ILE A 741 37.24 -21.91 14.28
N LYS A 742 37.94 -21.58 13.19
CA LYS A 742 39.27 -22.12 12.86
C LYS A 742 40.32 -21.73 13.92
N ILE A 743 40.28 -20.48 14.40
CA ILE A 743 41.15 -19.99 15.48
C ILE A 743 40.83 -20.70 16.80
N GLN A 744 39.55 -20.77 17.19
CA GLN A 744 39.12 -21.44 18.43
C GLN A 744 39.51 -22.92 18.47
N ARG A 745 39.34 -23.65 17.36
CA ARG A 745 39.75 -25.06 17.24
C ARG A 745 41.24 -25.22 17.50
N THR A 746 42.06 -24.42 16.80
CA THR A 746 43.53 -24.43 16.92
C THR A 746 44.01 -24.13 18.34
N ILE A 747 43.37 -23.18 19.05
CA ILE A 747 43.71 -22.86 20.45
C ILE A 747 43.33 -24.00 21.40
N ARG A 748 42.17 -24.65 21.22
CA ARG A 748 41.74 -25.80 22.04
C ARG A 748 42.69 -26.99 21.90
N GLU A 749 43.08 -27.32 20.67
CA GLU A 749 44.06 -28.38 20.37
C GLU A 749 45.44 -28.08 20.97
N ARG A 750 45.89 -26.81 20.94
CA ARG A 750 47.16 -26.40 21.55
C ARG A 750 47.15 -26.45 23.08
N LYS A 751 46.02 -26.12 23.73
CA LYS A 751 45.91 -26.09 25.21
C LYS A 751 45.72 -27.47 25.83
N SER A 752 44.86 -28.33 25.27
CA SER A 752 44.51 -29.63 25.90
C SER A 752 45.38 -30.81 25.41
N GLY A 753 46.19 -30.58 24.37
CA GLY A 753 46.86 -31.65 23.65
C GLY A 753 45.90 -32.47 22.79
N ASN A 754 46.44 -33.33 21.92
CA ASN A 754 45.63 -34.17 21.06
C ASN A 754 45.15 -35.43 21.84
N LYS A 755 43.88 -35.43 22.22
CA LYS A 755 43.17 -36.53 22.91
C LYS A 755 43.35 -37.91 22.22
N TYR A 756 43.42 -37.94 20.90
CA TYR A 756 43.61 -39.16 20.10
C TYR A 756 45.05 -39.70 20.17
N VAL A 757 46.03 -38.84 20.50
CA VAL A 757 47.43 -39.24 20.76
C VAL A 757 47.58 -39.79 22.18
N GLN A 758 46.97 -39.15 23.18
CA GLN A 758 46.93 -39.66 24.55
C GLN A 758 46.30 -41.07 24.61
N LEU A 759 45.21 -41.29 23.86
CA LEU A 759 44.55 -42.59 23.77
C LEU A 759 45.42 -43.66 23.08
N ARG A 760 46.17 -43.28 22.03
CA ARG A 760 47.17 -44.15 21.38
C ARG A 760 48.26 -44.58 22.35
N ASP A 761 48.78 -43.66 23.15
CA ASP A 761 49.91 -43.94 24.03
C ASP A 761 49.50 -44.83 25.21
N TYR A 762 48.29 -44.62 25.76
CA TYR A 762 47.64 -45.56 26.69
C TYR A 762 47.45 -46.95 26.07
N GLY A 763 46.89 -47.03 24.86
CA GLY A 763 46.68 -48.30 24.15
C GLY A 763 47.97 -49.02 23.77
N THR A 764 49.03 -48.26 23.50
CA THR A 764 50.39 -48.80 23.28
C THR A 764 50.93 -49.43 24.56
N LYS A 765 50.69 -48.82 25.73
CA LYS A 765 51.07 -49.40 27.03
C LYS A 765 50.33 -50.70 27.36
N ILE A 766 49.09 -50.90 26.88
CA ILE A 766 48.32 -52.13 27.11
C ILE A 766 48.97 -53.37 26.46
N LEU A 767 49.57 -53.24 25.27
CA LEU A 767 50.18 -54.34 24.53
C LEU A 767 51.72 -54.27 24.43
N GLY A 768 52.33 -53.21 24.97
CA GLY A 768 53.78 -53.05 25.02
C GLY A 768 54.46 -54.23 25.72
N ASP A 769 55.65 -54.59 25.24
CA ASP A 769 56.52 -55.67 25.74
C ASP A 769 55.92 -57.10 25.69
N ARG A 770 54.62 -57.25 25.44
CA ARG A 770 53.91 -58.55 25.34
C ARG A 770 53.64 -59.03 23.91
N LYS A 771 53.71 -58.17 22.89
CA LYS A 771 53.42 -58.52 21.49
C LYS A 771 54.31 -57.75 20.50
N GLU A 772 54.81 -58.44 19.47
CA GLU A 772 55.59 -57.85 18.38
C GLU A 772 54.87 -56.65 17.71
N ARG A 773 55.68 -55.73 17.19
CA ARG A 773 55.22 -54.43 16.67
C ARG A 773 55.38 -54.37 15.16
N ARG A 774 54.32 -53.95 14.46
CA ARG A 774 54.38 -53.67 13.02
C ARG A 774 55.04 -52.33 12.75
N SER A 775 55.76 -52.18 11.63
CA SER A 775 56.35 -50.91 11.18
C SER A 775 55.35 -49.75 11.20
N MET A 776 54.13 -49.96 10.70
CA MET A 776 53.06 -48.95 10.67
C MET A 776 52.48 -48.61 12.07
N SER A 777 52.73 -49.45 13.09
CA SER A 777 52.34 -49.16 14.48
C SER A 777 53.33 -48.24 15.21
N LEU A 778 54.51 -48.01 14.64
CA LEU A 778 55.60 -47.20 15.22
C LEU A 778 55.66 -45.78 14.64
N LEU A 779 54.69 -45.39 13.80
CA LEU A 779 54.63 -44.09 13.15
C LEU A 779 54.13 -43.00 14.10
N GLY A 780 55.00 -42.02 14.40
CA GLY A 780 54.74 -40.98 15.39
C GLY A 780 53.56 -40.06 15.12
N TYR A 781 53.11 -39.98 13.88
CA TYR A 781 51.96 -39.17 13.47
C TYR A 781 50.62 -39.92 13.57
N ARG A 782 50.60 -41.25 13.74
CA ARG A 782 49.36 -42.00 13.94
C ARG A 782 48.69 -41.53 15.24
N ALA A 783 47.37 -41.42 15.24
CA ALA A 783 46.54 -41.17 16.41
C ALA A 783 45.31 -42.09 16.37
N PHE A 784 44.72 -42.41 17.52
CA PHE A 784 43.55 -43.27 17.63
C PHE A 784 42.28 -42.43 17.48
N MET A 785 41.77 -42.32 16.26
CA MET A 785 40.67 -41.41 15.89
C MET A 785 39.28 -42.01 16.16
N GLY A 786 39.17 -43.33 16.32
CA GLY A 786 37.89 -44.00 16.51
C GLY A 786 37.11 -44.21 15.22
N ASP A 787 36.29 -43.23 14.82
CA ASP A 787 35.27 -43.37 13.78
C ASP A 787 35.84 -43.20 12.35
N TYR A 788 36.64 -44.16 11.90
CA TYR A 788 37.33 -44.10 10.59
C TYR A 788 36.39 -44.22 9.38
N LEU A 789 35.14 -44.66 9.56
CA LEU A 789 34.11 -44.68 8.52
C LEU A 789 33.21 -43.43 8.55
N ALA A 790 33.49 -42.50 9.46
CA ALA A 790 32.70 -41.28 9.68
C ALA A 790 31.20 -41.54 9.92
N CYS A 791 30.84 -42.64 10.59
CA CYS A 791 29.46 -43.05 10.89
C CYS A 791 28.63 -42.01 11.65
N ASN A 792 29.26 -41.01 12.27
CA ASN A 792 28.58 -39.91 12.95
C ASN A 792 28.29 -38.66 12.07
N GLN A 793 28.78 -38.60 10.83
CA GLN A 793 28.48 -37.51 9.90
C GLN A 793 27.18 -37.77 9.13
N SER A 794 26.49 -36.74 8.62
CA SER A 794 25.16 -36.93 7.99
C SER A 794 25.23 -37.61 6.61
N LYS A 795 26.18 -37.18 5.77
CA LYS A 795 26.31 -37.57 4.36
C LYS A 795 27.30 -38.72 4.06
N SER A 796 27.97 -39.31 5.06
CA SER A 796 29.05 -40.29 4.81
C SER A 796 28.56 -41.71 4.48
N LYS A 797 29.41 -42.50 3.79
CA LYS A 797 29.19 -43.93 3.53
C LYS A 797 29.03 -44.76 4.82
N GLY A 798 29.79 -44.45 5.88
CA GLY A 798 29.60 -45.08 7.19
C GLY A 798 28.28 -44.71 7.86
N SER A 799 27.72 -43.53 7.59
CA SER A 799 26.40 -43.12 8.07
C SER A 799 25.29 -43.92 7.38
N TYR A 800 25.43 -44.21 6.08
CA TYR A 800 24.55 -45.14 5.37
C TYR A 800 24.60 -46.54 5.99
N ILE A 801 25.80 -47.11 6.20
CA ILE A 801 25.98 -48.42 6.86
C ILE A 801 25.32 -48.42 8.25
N LYS A 802 25.57 -47.38 9.06
CA LYS A 802 24.98 -47.20 10.39
C LYS A 802 23.44 -47.21 10.34
N ARG A 803 22.85 -46.46 9.40
CA ARG A 803 21.39 -46.38 9.23
C ARG A 803 20.79 -47.72 8.77
N GLN A 804 21.36 -48.37 7.75
CA GLN A 804 20.83 -49.62 7.21
C GLN A 804 20.98 -50.79 8.21
N ALA A 805 22.06 -50.79 9.01
CA ALA A 805 22.23 -51.72 10.13
C ALA A 805 21.39 -51.37 11.38
N GLY A 806 20.57 -50.32 11.35
CA GLY A 806 19.65 -49.95 12.45
C GLY A 806 20.31 -49.36 13.71
N ILE A 807 21.61 -49.04 13.67
CA ILE A 807 22.37 -48.57 14.84
C ILE A 807 22.06 -47.09 15.09
N LYS A 808 21.40 -46.76 16.20
CA LYS A 808 21.01 -45.37 16.53
C LYS A 808 22.13 -44.62 17.28
N GLU A 809 22.80 -45.28 18.23
CA GLU A 809 23.80 -44.69 19.13
C GLU A 809 24.98 -43.98 18.42
N LYS A 810 25.65 -43.08 19.14
CA LYS A 810 26.87 -42.42 18.67
C LYS A 810 28.01 -43.45 18.55
N VAL A 811 28.69 -43.48 17.41
CA VAL A 811 29.79 -44.43 17.18
C VAL A 811 31.08 -43.90 17.81
N ILE A 812 31.80 -44.77 18.54
CA ILE A 812 33.09 -44.49 19.18
C ILE A 812 34.24 -44.98 18.29
N PHE A 813 34.10 -46.15 17.68
CA PHE A 813 35.09 -46.71 16.76
C PHE A 813 34.40 -47.42 15.59
N SER A 814 34.92 -47.24 14.38
CA SER A 814 34.42 -47.92 13.18
C SER A 814 35.59 -48.30 12.25
N ILE A 815 35.57 -49.51 11.69
CA ILE A 815 36.53 -49.93 10.67
C ILE A 815 35.99 -51.11 9.84
N HIS A 816 36.44 -51.24 8.59
CA HIS A 816 36.37 -52.51 7.86
C HIS A 816 37.41 -53.51 8.41
N GLY A 817 37.05 -54.79 8.41
CA GLY A 817 37.94 -55.88 8.80
C GLY A 817 37.38 -57.23 8.33
N GLU A 818 37.86 -58.32 8.91
CA GLU A 818 37.46 -59.66 8.52
C GLU A 818 37.15 -60.53 9.74
N MET A 819 36.25 -61.50 9.57
CA MET A 819 35.92 -62.50 10.58
C MET A 819 36.03 -63.89 9.98
N LEU A 820 36.65 -64.82 10.71
CA LEU A 820 36.73 -66.21 10.29
C LEU A 820 35.38 -66.90 10.52
N HIS A 821 34.75 -67.38 9.45
CA HIS A 821 33.51 -68.13 9.50
C HIS A 821 33.78 -69.60 9.17
N SER A 822 33.55 -70.48 10.15
CA SER A 822 33.71 -71.93 9.99
C SER A 822 32.35 -72.61 10.08
N LYS A 823 31.81 -73.07 8.94
CA LYS A 823 30.65 -73.97 8.92
C LYS A 823 31.10 -75.41 9.19
N PHE A 824 30.18 -76.26 9.64
CA PHE A 824 30.41 -77.71 9.70
C PHE A 824 30.60 -78.28 8.27
N GLY A 825 31.47 -79.27 8.12
CA GLY A 825 31.76 -79.90 6.81
C GLY A 825 32.43 -79.02 5.75
N ARG A 826 32.88 -77.79 6.07
CA ARG A 826 33.53 -76.88 5.11
C ARG A 826 34.80 -76.25 5.68
N SER A 827 35.73 -75.88 4.79
CA SER A 827 36.91 -75.08 5.15
C SER A 827 36.49 -73.72 5.72
N ALA A 828 37.27 -73.20 6.67
CA ALA A 828 36.96 -71.92 7.31
C ALA A 828 37.34 -70.76 6.37
N GLN A 829 36.40 -69.85 6.13
CA GLN A 829 36.54 -68.74 5.18
C GLN A 829 36.65 -67.40 5.90
N ARG A 830 37.49 -66.49 5.40
CA ARG A 830 37.57 -65.10 5.87
C ARG A 830 36.45 -64.30 5.18
N LEU A 831 35.49 -63.80 5.96
CA LEU A 831 34.42 -62.94 5.45
C LEU A 831 34.70 -61.49 5.83
N LYS A 832 34.61 -60.58 4.86
CA LYS A 832 34.69 -59.13 5.09
C LYS A 832 33.50 -58.67 5.94
N LYS A 833 33.77 -57.86 6.96
CA LYS A 833 32.79 -57.31 7.92
C LYS A 833 33.12 -55.86 8.26
N THR A 834 32.12 -55.14 8.74
CA THR A 834 32.28 -53.78 9.27
C THR A 834 32.10 -53.82 10.78
N PHE A 835 33.15 -53.47 11.52
CA PHE A 835 33.13 -53.44 12.99
C PHE A 835 32.73 -52.04 13.46
N ILE A 836 31.69 -51.94 14.29
CA ILE A 836 31.17 -50.67 14.80
C ILE A 836 31.00 -50.79 16.33
N LEU A 837 31.69 -49.94 17.08
CA LEU A 837 31.62 -49.86 18.53
C LEU A 837 30.87 -48.60 18.96
N THR A 838 29.85 -48.76 19.79
CA THR A 838 29.12 -47.68 20.48
C THR A 838 29.48 -47.70 21.98
N PRO A 839 28.96 -46.79 22.83
CA PRO A 839 29.18 -46.85 24.28
C PRO A 839 28.74 -48.17 24.92
N THR A 840 27.68 -48.80 24.40
CA THR A 840 27.06 -50.00 24.99
C THR A 840 27.45 -51.29 24.29
N THR A 841 27.67 -51.25 22.97
CA THR A 841 27.59 -52.45 22.12
C THR A 841 28.66 -52.45 21.02
N PHE A 842 29.26 -53.62 20.81
CA PHE A 842 30.15 -53.92 19.69
C PHE A 842 29.38 -54.73 18.63
N TYR A 843 29.13 -54.08 17.50
CA TYR A 843 28.43 -54.67 16.35
C TYR A 843 29.43 -55.20 15.32
N ILE A 844 29.16 -56.41 14.83
CA ILE A 844 29.79 -56.96 13.62
C ILE A 844 28.73 -56.93 12.52
N VAL A 845 28.92 -56.07 11.54
CA VAL A 845 27.98 -55.85 10.43
C VAL A 845 28.44 -56.64 9.21
N GLY A 846 27.58 -57.55 8.74
CA GLY A 846 27.70 -58.25 7.48
C GLY A 846 27.25 -57.40 6.30
N GLN A 847 27.70 -57.78 5.10
CA GLN A 847 27.24 -57.23 3.83
C GLN A 847 26.77 -58.38 2.94
N THR A 848 25.62 -58.23 2.30
CA THR A 848 24.99 -59.21 1.42
C THR A 848 24.42 -58.51 0.19
N MET A 849 24.69 -59.04 -1.01
CA MET A 849 24.06 -58.57 -2.24
C MET A 849 22.67 -59.20 -2.37
N ILE A 850 21.64 -58.38 -2.57
CA ILE A 850 20.26 -58.79 -2.83
C ILE A 850 19.73 -57.87 -3.93
N GLN A 851 19.26 -58.43 -5.05
CA GLN A 851 18.72 -57.64 -6.20
C GLN A 851 19.68 -56.52 -6.65
N ASN A 852 20.97 -56.85 -6.84
CA ASN A 852 22.07 -55.92 -7.12
C ASN A 852 22.32 -54.79 -6.08
N ALA A 853 21.56 -54.71 -4.99
CA ALA A 853 21.80 -53.77 -3.90
C ALA A 853 22.62 -54.40 -2.76
N MET A 854 23.56 -53.62 -2.20
CA MET A 854 24.26 -53.99 -0.96
C MET A 854 23.36 -53.76 0.25
N LYS A 855 23.03 -54.84 0.96
CA LYS A 855 22.32 -54.81 2.24
C LYS A 855 23.29 -55.10 3.39
N TYR A 856 23.48 -54.11 4.26
CA TYR A 856 24.19 -54.27 5.53
C TYR A 856 23.26 -54.84 6.61
N THR A 857 23.72 -55.84 7.36
CA THR A 857 22.96 -56.56 8.40
C THR A 857 23.81 -56.75 9.66
N GLN A 858 23.19 -56.82 10.84
CA GLN A 858 23.93 -57.14 12.07
C GLN A 858 24.13 -58.66 12.15
N ASP A 859 25.37 -59.14 12.01
CA ASP A 859 25.72 -60.54 12.20
C ASP A 859 25.91 -60.87 13.69
N TYR A 860 26.48 -59.92 14.45
CA TYR A 860 26.61 -59.99 15.90
C TYR A 860 26.30 -58.62 16.50
N SER A 861 25.64 -58.62 17.66
CA SER A 861 25.40 -57.46 18.52
C SER A 861 25.83 -57.84 19.94
N ILE A 862 27.04 -57.43 20.33
CA ILE A 862 27.72 -57.91 21.54
C ILE A 862 27.78 -56.77 22.55
N ASN A 863 27.08 -56.91 23.68
CA ASN A 863 27.17 -55.92 24.75
C ASN A 863 28.62 -55.84 25.28
N VAL A 864 29.17 -54.63 25.42
CA VAL A 864 30.56 -54.41 25.82
C VAL A 864 30.89 -54.98 27.22
N ASN A 865 29.88 -55.17 28.08
CA ASN A 865 30.03 -55.82 29.38
C ASN A 865 30.09 -57.35 29.32
N SER A 866 29.62 -57.99 28.24
CA SER A 866 29.67 -59.46 28.12
C SER A 866 31.04 -59.99 27.70
N ILE A 867 31.89 -59.15 27.10
CA ILE A 867 33.25 -59.53 26.69
C ILE A 867 34.09 -59.83 27.94
N LYS A 868 34.49 -61.09 28.12
CA LYS A 868 35.30 -61.55 29.26
C LYS A 868 36.78 -61.21 29.04
N GLN A 869 37.29 -61.55 27.86
CA GLN A 869 38.72 -61.57 27.58
C GLN A 869 38.99 -61.40 26.08
N PHE A 870 40.05 -60.66 25.74
CA PHE A 870 40.67 -60.75 24.42
C PHE A 870 41.88 -61.70 24.47
N SER A 871 41.93 -62.65 23.54
CA SER A 871 43.09 -63.53 23.32
C SER A 871 43.86 -63.07 22.07
N LEU A 872 45.19 -63.00 22.18
CA LEU A 872 46.12 -62.50 21.16
C LEU A 872 47.36 -63.38 21.08
N SER A 873 47.99 -63.49 19.90
CA SER A 873 49.31 -64.13 19.80
C SER A 873 50.43 -63.19 20.27
N THR A 874 51.65 -63.68 20.46
CA THR A 874 52.86 -62.84 20.68
C THR A 874 53.42 -62.20 19.39
N LEU A 875 53.13 -62.74 18.21
CA LEU A 875 53.69 -62.31 16.91
C LEU A 875 52.96 -61.09 16.29
N GLN A 876 53.44 -60.54 15.18
CA GLN A 876 52.83 -59.35 14.55
C GLN A 876 51.55 -59.58 13.69
N ASP A 877 50.74 -60.59 14.01
CA ASP A 877 49.44 -60.83 13.34
C ASP A 877 48.38 -59.73 13.61
N ASP A 878 47.25 -59.75 12.87
CA ASP A 878 46.06 -58.90 13.09
C ASP A 878 44.88 -59.61 13.80
N TRP A 879 45.04 -60.87 14.20
CA TRP A 879 43.98 -61.70 14.78
C TRP A 879 43.65 -61.39 16.24
N VAL A 880 42.40 -61.59 16.63
CA VAL A 880 41.86 -61.44 17.99
C VAL A 880 40.78 -62.50 18.23
N GLY A 881 40.93 -63.28 19.30
CA GLY A 881 39.83 -64.07 19.88
C GLY A 881 39.05 -63.19 20.86
N VAL A 882 37.77 -62.97 20.62
CA VAL A 882 36.87 -62.21 21.51
C VAL A 882 36.08 -63.20 22.36
N VAL A 883 36.54 -63.46 23.58
CA VAL A 883 35.93 -64.46 24.46
C VAL A 883 34.76 -63.85 25.23
N LEU A 884 33.55 -64.38 25.01
CA LEU A 884 32.31 -63.89 25.60
C LEU A 884 31.92 -64.67 26.87
N SER A 885 31.31 -63.96 27.81
CA SER A 885 30.73 -64.53 29.03
C SER A 885 29.37 -65.15 28.72
N ASN A 886 29.18 -66.42 29.08
CA ASN A 886 27.89 -67.15 29.01
C ASN A 886 27.18 -67.05 27.64
N SER A 887 27.93 -67.02 26.54
CA SER A 887 27.38 -66.89 25.18
C SER A 887 26.82 -68.22 24.67
N THR A 888 25.59 -68.19 24.16
CA THR A 888 24.98 -69.29 23.37
C THR A 888 25.47 -69.31 21.92
N LEU A 889 26.12 -68.23 21.45
CA LEU A 889 26.74 -68.13 20.13
C LEU A 889 28.26 -68.39 20.22
N PRO A 890 28.90 -68.90 19.14
CA PRO A 890 30.37 -68.98 19.07
C PRO A 890 31.06 -67.62 19.27
N ASP A 891 32.24 -67.62 19.86
CA ASP A 891 33.08 -66.42 19.99
C ASP A 891 33.51 -65.93 18.60
N PRO A 892 33.36 -64.63 18.27
CA PRO A 892 33.80 -64.12 16.98
C PRO A 892 35.34 -64.01 16.92
N PHE A 893 35.94 -64.73 15.98
CA PHE A 893 37.36 -64.70 15.71
C PHE A 893 37.65 -63.70 14.57
N ILE A 894 38.19 -62.53 14.93
CA ILE A 894 38.30 -61.37 14.03
C ILE A 894 39.75 -61.04 13.67
N ASN A 895 39.93 -60.43 12.51
CA ASN A 895 41.19 -59.88 12.01
C ASN A 895 40.99 -58.39 11.70
N THR A 896 41.81 -57.51 12.30
CA THR A 896 41.77 -56.07 12.01
C THR A 896 43.08 -55.35 12.33
N TYR A 897 43.57 -54.58 11.36
CA TYR A 897 44.77 -53.74 11.44
C TYR A 897 44.81 -52.80 12.66
N PHE A 898 43.66 -52.37 13.16
CA PHE A 898 43.54 -51.44 14.29
C PHE A 898 43.13 -52.13 15.59
N LYS A 899 43.37 -53.44 15.76
CA LYS A 899 43.01 -54.18 16.97
C LYS A 899 43.49 -53.56 18.28
N THR A 900 44.69 -52.97 18.32
CA THR A 900 45.20 -52.27 19.51
C THR A 900 44.24 -51.15 19.93
N GLU A 901 43.71 -50.40 18.97
CA GLU A 901 42.78 -49.29 19.20
C GLU A 901 41.38 -49.80 19.60
N LEU A 902 40.85 -50.79 18.88
CA LEU A 902 39.58 -51.45 19.23
C LEU A 902 39.60 -51.98 20.68
N ILE A 903 40.65 -52.72 21.05
CA ILE A 903 40.84 -53.25 22.40
C ILE A 903 41.03 -52.11 23.42
N THR A 904 41.70 -51.01 23.05
CA THR A 904 41.86 -49.84 23.94
C THR A 904 40.54 -49.13 24.21
N GLN A 905 39.70 -48.95 23.18
CA GLN A 905 38.37 -48.36 23.33
C GLN A 905 37.48 -49.26 24.20
N ILE A 906 37.45 -50.57 23.93
CA ILE A 906 36.65 -51.53 24.71
C ILE A 906 37.14 -51.63 26.16
N LYS A 907 38.46 -51.71 26.40
CA LYS A 907 39.05 -51.74 27.75
C LYS A 907 38.82 -50.44 28.54
N LYS A 908 38.54 -49.33 27.84
CA LYS A 908 38.18 -48.04 28.45
C LYS A 908 36.67 -47.92 28.76
N LEU A 909 35.82 -48.62 28.01
CA LEU A 909 34.38 -48.73 28.29
C LEU A 909 34.10 -49.77 29.39
N ASN A 910 34.75 -50.93 29.32
CA ASN A 910 34.69 -52.00 30.31
C ASN A 910 36.11 -52.29 30.84
N SER A 911 36.40 -51.80 32.05
CA SER A 911 37.70 -52.00 32.71
C SER A 911 37.96 -53.44 33.15
N LYS A 912 36.94 -54.31 33.20
CA LYS A 912 37.07 -55.71 33.67
C LYS A 912 37.65 -56.66 32.61
N VAL A 913 37.59 -56.32 31.31
CA VAL A 913 38.04 -57.20 30.21
C VAL A 913 39.51 -57.60 30.37
N GLN A 914 39.80 -58.90 30.41
CA GLN A 914 41.17 -59.43 30.46
C GLN A 914 41.82 -59.43 29.08
N ILE A 915 43.16 -59.36 29.01
CA ILE A 915 43.91 -59.28 27.74
C ILE A 915 45.10 -60.23 27.83
N ASN A 916 44.91 -61.43 27.30
CA ASN A 916 45.85 -62.54 27.42
C ASN A 916 46.62 -62.69 26.10
N VAL A 917 47.94 -62.75 26.20
CA VAL A 917 48.87 -62.76 25.07
C VAL A 917 49.79 -63.95 25.22
N GLY A 918 49.89 -64.81 24.19
CA GLY A 918 50.66 -66.05 24.26
C GLY A 918 50.97 -66.66 22.88
N PRO A 919 51.54 -67.87 22.78
CA PRO A 919 51.88 -68.49 21.50
C PRO A 919 50.66 -69.00 20.70
N MET A 920 49.49 -69.10 21.34
CA MET A 920 48.25 -69.54 20.71
C MET A 920 47.10 -68.61 21.09
N ILE A 921 46.22 -68.31 20.14
CA ILE A 921 44.97 -67.56 20.37
C ILE A 921 43.87 -68.55 20.72
N GLN A 922 43.06 -68.26 21.75
CA GLN A 922 41.96 -69.12 22.20
C GLN A 922 40.62 -68.43 22.02
N TYR A 923 39.62 -69.15 21.48
CA TYR A 923 38.23 -68.69 21.33
C TYR A 923 37.27 -69.90 21.33
N GLN A 924 36.02 -69.70 21.73
CA GLN A 924 34.96 -70.73 21.74
C GLN A 924 34.40 -70.95 20.32
N LYS A 925 35.03 -71.85 19.54
CA LYS A 925 34.51 -72.26 18.22
C LYS A 925 33.14 -72.96 18.31
N LYS A 926 32.85 -73.58 19.46
CA LYS A 926 31.52 -73.94 19.94
C LYS A 926 31.39 -73.39 21.37
N PRO A 927 30.20 -72.93 21.82
CA PRO A 927 29.97 -72.52 23.20
C PRO A 927 30.55 -73.50 24.22
N GLY A 928 31.19 -72.99 25.27
CA GLY A 928 31.75 -73.78 26.36
C GLY A 928 33.09 -74.49 26.09
N LYS A 929 33.58 -74.60 24.84
CA LYS A 929 34.87 -75.25 24.54
C LYS A 929 35.84 -74.34 23.77
N LEU A 930 36.90 -73.92 24.46
CA LEU A 930 38.00 -73.14 23.87
C LEU A 930 38.77 -73.96 22.83
N HIS A 931 38.98 -73.35 21.67
CA HIS A 931 39.80 -73.87 20.56
C HIS A 931 41.09 -73.05 20.47
N PRO A 932 42.29 -73.66 20.59
CA PRO A 932 43.55 -72.97 20.35
C PRO A 932 43.83 -72.83 18.84
N VAL A 933 44.39 -71.70 18.44
CA VAL A 933 44.88 -71.39 17.09
C VAL A 933 46.34 -71.00 17.24
N ARG A 934 47.26 -71.78 16.66
CA ARG A 934 48.71 -71.54 16.80
C ARG A 934 49.15 -70.39 15.90
N ALA A 935 50.00 -69.50 16.39
CA ALA A 935 50.69 -68.53 15.55
C ALA A 935 52.15 -68.98 15.34
N THR A 936 52.63 -68.95 14.10
CA THR A 936 53.97 -69.41 13.72
C THR A 936 54.63 -68.47 12.73
N ILE A 937 55.94 -68.29 12.84
CA ILE A 937 56.73 -67.54 11.86
C ILE A 937 56.90 -68.39 10.59
N SER A 938 56.73 -67.79 9.41
CA SER A 938 57.11 -68.41 8.14
C SER A 938 57.38 -67.36 7.07
N ASP A 939 58.47 -67.54 6.31
CA ASP A 939 58.86 -66.61 5.25
C ASP A 939 57.99 -66.72 3.98
N THR A 940 57.22 -67.79 3.82
CA THR A 940 56.20 -67.87 2.75
C THR A 940 54.97 -67.00 3.05
N ALA A 941 54.83 -66.47 4.27
CA ALA A 941 53.75 -65.55 4.61
C ALA A 941 53.92 -64.17 3.91
N PRO A 942 52.82 -63.47 3.55
CA PRO A 942 52.90 -62.17 2.89
C PRO A 942 53.64 -61.11 3.72
N LYS A 943 54.47 -60.28 3.05
CA LYS A 943 55.32 -59.26 3.70
C LYS A 943 54.57 -58.27 4.61
N TYR A 944 53.30 -58.02 4.31
CA TYR A 944 52.42 -57.10 5.06
C TYR A 944 51.07 -57.74 5.44
N GLY A 945 51.02 -59.06 5.62
CA GLY A 945 49.77 -59.77 5.93
C GLY A 945 50.00 -61.07 6.70
N ASP A 946 48.99 -61.93 6.69
CA ASP A 946 48.97 -63.23 7.35
C ASP A 946 48.26 -64.28 6.48
N LEU A 947 48.64 -65.55 6.64
CA LEU A 947 47.98 -66.70 6.00
C LEU A 947 47.39 -67.61 7.08
N TYR A 948 46.10 -67.94 6.96
CA TYR A 948 45.42 -68.88 7.86
C TYR A 948 45.17 -70.21 7.15
N LYS A 949 45.69 -71.31 7.69
CA LYS A 949 45.45 -72.68 7.21
C LYS A 949 45.42 -73.66 8.38
N SER A 950 44.41 -74.54 8.42
CA SER A 950 44.28 -75.63 9.40
C SER A 950 44.53 -75.22 10.87
N SER A 951 43.88 -74.14 11.32
CA SER A 951 44.03 -73.59 12.69
C SER A 951 45.45 -73.13 13.06
N THR A 952 46.30 -72.86 12.06
CA THR A 952 47.59 -72.18 12.20
C THR A 952 47.57 -70.86 11.44
N ILE A 953 48.12 -69.81 12.05
CA ILE A 953 48.37 -68.49 11.47
C ILE A 953 49.85 -68.38 11.15
N TYR A 954 50.18 -68.20 9.88
CA TYR A 954 51.53 -67.96 9.38
C TYR A 954 51.73 -66.45 9.15
N VAL A 955 52.77 -65.89 9.77
CA VAL A 955 53.17 -64.48 9.67
C VAL A 955 54.68 -64.36 9.54
N ARG A 956 55.18 -63.26 8.98
CA ARG A 956 56.61 -62.91 9.10
C ARG A 956 56.90 -62.29 10.47
N ARG A 957 58.15 -62.36 10.93
CA ARG A 957 58.63 -61.77 12.19
C ARG A 957 58.47 -60.23 12.19
N GLY A 958 58.00 -59.68 13.31
CA GLY A 958 57.83 -58.24 13.50
C GLY A 958 59.03 -57.53 14.14
N HIS A 959 58.85 -56.25 14.49
CA HIS A 959 59.77 -55.56 15.39
C HIS A 959 59.56 -56.06 16.84
N PRO A 960 60.60 -56.06 17.69
CA PRO A 960 60.48 -56.44 19.10
C PRO A 960 59.35 -55.72 19.85
N ALA A 961 58.76 -56.39 20.84
CA ALA A 961 57.57 -55.89 21.54
C ALA A 961 57.77 -54.51 22.22
N GLY A 962 58.99 -54.25 22.71
CA GLY A 962 59.41 -52.98 23.31
C GLY A 962 59.77 -51.85 22.33
N SER A 963 59.65 -52.05 21.01
CA SER A 963 59.90 -50.99 20.04
C SER A 963 58.98 -49.79 20.27
N ARG A 964 59.59 -48.62 20.48
CA ARG A 964 58.89 -47.36 20.78
C ARG A 964 58.51 -46.62 19.50
N SER A 965 57.35 -45.96 19.51
CA SER A 965 56.88 -45.14 18.39
C SER A 965 57.82 -43.95 18.16
N LYS A 966 58.13 -43.65 16.89
CA LYS A 966 58.96 -42.50 16.51
C LYS A 966 58.31 -41.20 17.03
N LYS A 967 59.09 -40.16 17.33
CA LYS A 967 58.53 -38.82 17.62
C LYS A 967 57.84 -38.27 16.35
N LYS A 968 56.70 -37.57 16.48
CA LYS A 968 56.09 -36.87 15.34
C LYS A 968 57.09 -35.79 14.85
N PRO A 969 57.42 -35.72 13.55
CA PRO A 969 58.29 -34.65 13.07
C PRO A 969 57.66 -33.28 13.36
N ARG A 970 58.44 -32.36 13.93
CA ARG A 970 58.07 -30.94 13.98
C ARG A 970 58.07 -30.44 12.53
N GLY A 971 56.95 -29.90 12.06
CA GLY A 971 56.93 -29.19 10.78
C GLY A 971 57.93 -28.03 10.84
N LYS A 972 58.69 -27.81 9.75
CA LYS A 972 59.46 -26.58 9.60
C LYS A 972 58.48 -25.40 9.73
N GLY A 973 58.82 -24.42 10.55
CA GLY A 973 58.00 -23.22 10.66
C GLY A 973 57.94 -22.53 9.31
N SER A 974 56.74 -22.31 8.79
CA SER A 974 56.58 -21.46 7.61
C SER A 974 57.03 -20.05 7.98
N GLY A 975 58.10 -19.57 7.35
CA GLY A 975 58.46 -18.16 7.42
C GLY A 975 57.35 -17.29 6.82
N SER A 976 57.36 -16.01 7.19
CA SER A 976 56.52 -14.99 6.55
C SER A 976 56.88 -14.86 5.07
N GLY A 977 55.93 -15.14 4.18
CA GLY A 977 56.04 -14.91 2.74
C GLY A 977 54.89 -14.04 2.26
N SER A 978 55.20 -12.96 1.55
CA SER A 978 54.19 -12.05 1.00
C SER A 978 53.39 -12.72 -0.13
N SER A 979 52.09 -12.47 -0.20
CA SER A 979 51.23 -13.00 -1.26
C SER A 979 51.15 -12.03 -2.45
N THR A 980 52.07 -12.15 -3.40
CA THR A 980 51.88 -11.58 -4.76
C THR A 980 51.14 -12.59 -5.62
N THR A 981 49.90 -12.27 -5.99
CA THR A 981 49.11 -13.06 -6.96
C THR A 981 49.77 -13.01 -8.34
N ALA A 982 50.14 -14.19 -8.86
CA ALA A 982 50.53 -14.38 -10.25
C ALA A 982 49.83 -15.62 -10.81
N THR A 983 49.22 -15.45 -11.97
CA THR A 983 48.48 -16.44 -12.75
C THR A 983 49.35 -17.64 -13.14
N TYR A 984 48.83 -18.86 -12.95
CA TYR A 984 49.36 -20.05 -13.61
C TYR A 984 48.58 -20.32 -14.91
N LYS A 985 49.29 -20.35 -16.04
CA LYS A 985 48.74 -20.80 -17.32
C LYS A 985 48.58 -22.32 -17.33
N ARG A 986 47.46 -22.80 -17.88
CA ARG A 986 47.26 -24.19 -18.32
C ARG A 986 48.22 -24.46 -19.48
N GLN A 987 49.00 -25.54 -19.45
CA GLN A 987 49.69 -26.05 -20.64
C GLN A 987 49.85 -27.57 -20.57
N SER A 988 49.70 -28.22 -21.73
CA SER A 988 49.52 -29.66 -21.88
C SER A 988 50.82 -30.40 -22.18
N ILE A 989 50.80 -31.73 -22.02
CA ILE A 989 51.93 -32.62 -22.33
C ILE A 989 51.76 -33.17 -23.76
N LYS A 990 52.77 -32.97 -24.62
CA LYS A 990 53.02 -33.83 -25.79
C LYS A 990 54.52 -34.05 -26.05
N SER A 991 54.97 -35.28 -25.77
CA SER A 991 55.88 -36.13 -26.56
C SER A 991 57.15 -35.57 -27.25
N THR A 992 58.32 -36.05 -26.76
CA THR A 992 59.47 -36.60 -27.55
C THR A 992 60.36 -35.64 -28.41
N PRO A 993 61.56 -36.06 -28.89
CA PRO A 993 62.70 -36.61 -28.11
C PRO A 993 64.11 -36.10 -28.56
N GLN A 994 65.15 -36.29 -27.72
CA GLN A 994 66.60 -36.32 -28.09
C GLN A 994 67.22 -35.02 -28.73
N ALA A 995 68.53 -34.75 -28.73
CA ALA A 995 69.63 -35.22 -27.86
C ALA A 995 70.62 -34.05 -27.49
N PRO A 996 71.96 -34.06 -27.69
CA PRO A 996 72.86 -33.86 -26.54
C PRO A 996 73.91 -32.74 -26.61
N SER A 997 74.48 -32.42 -25.44
CA SER A 997 75.76 -31.70 -25.20
C SER A 997 75.85 -30.20 -25.57
N GLY A 998 76.65 -29.38 -24.87
CA GLY A 998 77.46 -29.68 -23.68
C GLY A 998 78.36 -28.53 -23.19
N MET A 999 79.43 -28.90 -22.49
CA MET A 999 80.52 -28.05 -21.94
C MET A 999 80.19 -27.16 -20.73
N LYS A 1000 81.23 -26.55 -20.14
CA LYS A 1000 81.33 -26.14 -18.72
C LYS A 1000 81.85 -24.69 -18.56
N PRO A 1001 81.66 -24.04 -17.39
CA PRO A 1001 82.28 -22.74 -17.02
C PRO A 1001 83.75 -22.97 -16.56
N PRO A 1002 84.58 -21.99 -16.09
CA PRO A 1002 84.42 -21.34 -14.76
C PRO A 1002 85.08 -19.93 -14.54
N VAL A 1003 85.07 -19.45 -13.28
CA VAL A 1003 85.95 -18.40 -12.65
C VAL A 1003 85.71 -16.91 -13.02
N ALA A 1004 86.02 -15.90 -12.18
CA ALA A 1004 85.56 -15.53 -10.82
C ALA A 1004 86.26 -14.22 -10.35
N ARG A 1005 85.66 -13.47 -9.40
CA ARG A 1005 86.35 -12.61 -8.41
C ARG A 1005 85.42 -12.23 -7.24
N SER A 1006 85.93 -11.57 -6.17
CA SER A 1006 85.35 -11.71 -4.81
C SER A 1006 85.55 -10.52 -3.83
N ARG A 1007 84.68 -10.43 -2.80
CA ARG A 1007 84.76 -9.59 -1.55
C ARG A 1007 84.57 -8.07 -1.78
N SER A 1008 84.18 -7.21 -0.81
CA SER A 1008 83.91 -7.30 0.65
C SER A 1008 82.84 -6.25 1.07
N LYS A 1009 81.83 -6.54 1.92
CA LYS A 1009 81.72 -6.37 3.41
C LYS A 1009 81.95 -4.95 4.02
N LYS A 1010 80.83 -4.26 4.38
CA LYS A 1010 80.44 -3.53 5.65
C LYS A 1010 81.38 -2.45 6.28
N PRO A 1011 80.90 -1.47 7.11
CA PRO A 1011 79.84 -1.55 8.16
C PRO A 1011 78.87 -0.31 8.30
N ALA A 1012 78.33 -0.06 9.51
CA ALA A 1012 77.38 1.01 9.97
C ALA A 1012 77.91 1.61 11.32
N PRO A 1013 77.29 2.56 12.11
CA PRO A 1013 75.87 2.98 12.34
C PRO A 1013 75.68 4.52 12.07
N PRO A 1014 75.00 5.45 12.82
CA PRO A 1014 74.04 5.44 13.96
C PRO A 1014 72.76 6.36 13.84
N PRO A 1015 71.88 6.46 14.87
CA PRO A 1015 70.69 7.35 14.95
C PRO A 1015 70.70 8.35 16.15
N PRO A 1016 69.61 9.08 16.48
CA PRO A 1016 68.78 10.01 15.70
C PRO A 1016 68.77 11.46 16.29
N GLY A 1017 68.39 12.48 15.51
CA GLY A 1017 68.49 13.91 15.90
C GLY A 1017 67.30 14.81 15.56
N SER A 1018 67.33 16.04 16.08
CA SER A 1018 66.18 16.97 16.24
C SER A 1018 66.11 18.15 15.25
N GLN A 1019 64.88 18.63 15.03
CA GLN A 1019 64.45 20.03 14.82
C GLN A 1019 64.78 20.85 13.54
N GLN A 1020 63.73 21.56 13.11
CA GLN A 1020 63.63 22.88 12.46
C GLN A 1020 64.06 23.14 10.98
N PRO A 1021 63.35 24.06 10.27
CA PRO A 1021 63.68 24.52 8.91
C PRO A 1021 64.25 25.95 8.83
N SER A 1022 65.05 26.22 7.79
CA SER A 1022 65.57 27.54 7.37
C SER A 1022 66.19 27.42 5.96
N LEU A 1023 66.20 28.38 5.03
CA LEU A 1023 65.67 29.77 4.95
C LEU A 1023 64.65 29.85 3.77
N ALA A 1024 63.82 30.87 3.51
CA ALA A 1024 63.79 32.32 3.77
C ALA A 1024 64.59 33.23 2.80
N ALA A 1025 63.93 33.69 1.73
CA ALA A 1025 64.29 34.89 0.95
C ALA A 1025 63.04 35.42 0.19
N THR A 1026 62.86 36.69 -0.18
CA THR A 1026 63.04 38.02 0.49
C THR A 1026 62.64 39.10 -0.53
N ALA A 1027 61.68 40.00 -0.22
CA ALA A 1027 61.52 41.34 -0.85
C ALA A 1027 60.40 42.19 -0.18
N ALA A 1028 60.49 43.52 -0.33
CA ALA A 1028 59.62 44.62 0.13
C ALA A 1028 58.08 44.40 -0.03
N GLN A 1029 57.17 44.90 0.84
CA GLN A 1029 56.91 46.29 1.33
C GLN A 1029 56.42 47.25 0.22
N ALA A 1030 55.47 48.18 0.43
CA ALA A 1030 54.86 48.75 1.67
C ALA A 1030 53.30 48.88 1.52
N ALA A 1031 52.49 49.50 2.39
CA ALA A 1031 52.74 50.40 3.52
C ALA A 1031 51.59 50.48 4.58
N TYR A 1032 51.93 51.09 5.73
CA TYR A 1032 51.08 51.71 6.78
C TYR A 1032 50.25 50.87 7.79
N HIS A 1033 50.23 51.43 9.01
CA HIS A 1033 49.69 50.97 10.31
C HIS A 1033 49.19 52.23 11.08
N PRO A 1034 48.66 52.19 12.34
CA PRO A 1034 48.60 51.12 13.36
C PRO A 1034 47.11 50.72 13.66
N ASN A 1035 46.54 50.42 14.84
CA ASN A 1035 46.93 50.27 16.26
C ASN A 1035 45.90 49.31 16.96
N GLY A 1036 46.01 48.84 18.21
CA GLY A 1036 47.09 48.92 19.21
C GLY A 1036 46.65 48.59 20.65
N SER A 1037 47.30 47.61 21.30
CA SER A 1037 47.38 47.35 22.78
C SER A 1037 46.11 47.08 23.63
N SER A 1038 46.12 46.30 24.73
CA SER A 1038 47.01 45.21 25.20
C SER A 1038 46.55 44.55 26.53
N LYS A 1039 46.72 43.22 26.69
CA LYS A 1039 46.94 42.46 27.98
C LYS A 1039 45.78 42.51 29.03
N ASN A 1040 45.63 41.69 30.09
CA ASN A 1040 46.34 40.53 30.72
C ASN A 1040 45.29 39.74 31.59
N GLN A 1041 45.45 38.59 32.30
CA GLN A 1041 46.51 37.58 32.52
C GLN A 1041 45.89 36.19 32.93
N ALA A 1042 46.36 35.51 34.00
CA ALA A 1042 45.92 34.22 34.61
C ALA A 1042 46.47 34.15 36.08
N PRO A 1043 46.40 33.10 36.95
CA PRO A 1043 46.04 31.66 36.77
C PRO A 1043 45.17 30.99 37.91
N SER A 1044 45.25 29.66 38.10
CA SER A 1044 44.46 28.80 39.05
C SER A 1044 45.35 27.87 39.92
N PRO A 1045 44.85 27.20 41.01
CA PRO A 1045 44.73 25.72 41.03
C PRO A 1045 43.64 25.10 42.01
N VAL A 1046 43.86 23.88 42.57
CA VAL A 1046 42.92 22.89 43.20
C VAL A 1046 43.37 22.54 44.65
N GLY A 1047 42.59 22.02 45.64
CA GLY A 1047 41.18 21.59 45.79
C GLY A 1047 41.00 20.50 46.92
N ILE A 1048 40.00 19.60 46.82
CA ILE A 1048 39.71 18.39 47.68
C ILE A 1048 38.79 18.62 48.94
N LYS A 1049 38.25 17.52 49.54
CA LYS A 1049 37.12 17.34 50.53
C LYS A 1049 37.62 17.20 52.02
N PRO A 1050 36.86 16.80 53.12
CA PRO A 1050 35.44 16.32 53.29
C PRO A 1050 34.62 16.64 54.62
N SER A 1051 33.36 16.16 54.69
CA SER A 1051 32.46 15.94 55.89
C SER A 1051 31.80 17.19 56.56
N ALA A 1052 30.69 17.16 57.35
CA ALA A 1052 29.83 16.09 57.95
C ALA A 1052 28.27 16.41 57.95
N ARG A 1053 27.48 15.99 58.97
CA ARG A 1053 25.96 15.97 59.10
C ARG A 1053 25.50 16.44 60.53
N PRO A 1054 24.19 16.52 60.99
CA PRO A 1054 22.93 15.85 60.56
C PRO A 1054 21.55 16.63 60.62
N GLN A 1055 20.50 16.02 60.00
CA GLN A 1055 19.01 15.96 60.26
C GLN A 1055 18.19 17.17 60.81
N VAL A 1056 16.93 17.42 60.36
CA VAL A 1056 15.61 16.87 60.84
C VAL A 1056 14.46 17.59 60.05
N HIS A 1057 13.23 17.11 59.72
CA HIS A 1057 12.57 15.78 59.79
C HIS A 1057 11.77 15.34 58.51
N SER A 1058 10.44 15.02 58.52
CA SER A 1058 9.85 14.04 57.55
C SER A 1058 8.31 13.99 57.27
N ARG A 1059 7.95 13.62 56.01
CA ARG A 1059 6.87 12.67 55.55
C ARG A 1059 5.37 13.09 55.53
N PRO A 1060 4.41 12.34 54.88
CA PRO A 1060 4.41 10.95 54.33
C PRO A 1060 4.02 10.74 52.82
N LYS A 1061 4.72 9.88 52.03
CA LYS A 1061 4.43 8.47 51.58
C LYS A 1061 3.51 8.22 50.33
N PRO A 1062 4.01 7.51 49.28
CA PRO A 1062 3.22 6.83 48.23
C PRO A 1062 3.32 5.27 48.24
N LYS A 1063 2.66 4.56 47.30
CA LYS A 1063 2.68 3.07 47.09
C LYS A 1063 3.30 2.63 45.72
N PRO A 1064 3.67 1.34 45.50
CA PRO A 1064 4.60 0.92 44.43
C PRO A 1064 4.03 -0.07 43.35
N LYS A 1065 4.92 -0.51 42.44
CA LYS A 1065 4.69 -1.39 41.25
C LYS A 1065 4.63 -2.91 41.56
N PRO A 1066 4.06 -3.75 40.66
CA PRO A 1066 4.07 -5.22 40.75
C PRO A 1066 5.10 -5.95 39.85
N GLN A 1067 5.50 -7.17 40.27
CA GLN A 1067 5.96 -8.31 39.44
C GLN A 1067 5.48 -9.63 40.12
N PRO A 1068 5.94 -10.86 39.77
CA PRO A 1068 5.11 -11.87 39.11
C PRO A 1068 4.76 -13.10 39.98
N PRO A 1069 3.84 -13.98 39.56
CA PRO A 1069 3.53 -15.25 40.24
C PRO A 1069 4.20 -16.49 39.60
N VAL A 1070 4.41 -17.53 40.41
CA VAL A 1070 4.82 -18.89 40.01
C VAL A 1070 3.92 -19.93 40.69
N GLN A 1071 3.68 -21.04 39.97
CA GLN A 1071 3.03 -22.31 40.33
C GLN A 1071 2.72 -22.62 41.82
N GLN A 1072 1.54 -23.20 42.04
CA GLN A 1072 1.31 -24.29 43.03
C GLN A 1072 0.32 -25.33 42.45
N GLN A 1073 0.17 -26.48 43.10
CA GLN A 1073 -0.49 -27.68 42.54
C GLN A 1073 -1.77 -28.11 43.30
N GLN A 1074 -2.46 -29.11 42.74
CA GLN A 1074 -3.79 -29.63 43.13
C GLN A 1074 -3.78 -30.46 44.44
N PRO A 1075 -4.95 -30.96 44.89
CA PRO A 1075 -5.30 -32.34 44.48
C PRO A 1075 -6.78 -32.59 44.11
N GLN A 1076 -7.00 -33.33 43.01
CA GLN A 1076 -7.93 -34.49 42.83
C GLN A 1076 -9.46 -34.34 43.14
N GLN A 1077 -10.40 -35.08 42.51
CA GLN A 1077 -10.33 -36.28 41.65
C GLN A 1077 -11.60 -36.48 40.76
N GLN A 1078 -11.51 -37.36 39.74
CA GLN A 1078 -12.59 -38.08 39.02
C GLN A 1078 -13.52 -37.26 38.05
N ARG A 1079 -13.91 -37.73 36.84
CA ARG A 1079 -13.70 -39.01 36.10
C ARG A 1079 -13.42 -38.75 34.58
N GLN A 1080 -12.94 -39.78 33.87
CA GLN A 1080 -12.69 -39.87 32.40
C GLN A 1080 -13.57 -41.00 31.79
N PRO A 1081 -13.46 -41.44 30.50
CA PRO A 1081 -12.72 -40.94 29.32
C PRO A 1081 -13.72 -40.55 28.18
N VAL A 1082 -13.53 -40.56 26.84
CA VAL A 1082 -12.54 -40.99 25.81
C VAL A 1082 -12.72 -40.04 24.60
N ALA A 1083 -11.81 -39.72 23.66
CA ALA A 1083 -10.38 -39.40 23.62
C ALA A 1083 -10.10 -38.69 22.25
N GLN A 1084 -8.86 -38.54 21.78
CA GLN A 1084 -8.53 -37.99 20.44
C GLN A 1084 -7.36 -38.73 19.76
N ALA A 1085 -7.37 -38.83 18.43
CA ALA A 1085 -6.28 -39.35 17.60
C ALA A 1085 -5.68 -38.25 16.70
N LYS A 1086 -4.43 -38.42 16.27
CA LYS A 1086 -3.69 -37.45 15.43
C LYS A 1086 -3.33 -38.04 14.06
N SER A 1087 -3.60 -37.29 12.99
CA SER A 1087 -3.03 -37.43 11.65
C SER A 1087 -2.20 -36.17 11.34
N ALA A 1088 -0.92 -36.26 10.98
CA ALA A 1088 -0.29 -36.86 9.78
C ALA A 1088 -0.35 -35.92 8.56
N VAL A 1089 0.82 -35.68 7.94
CA VAL A 1089 1.03 -34.71 6.86
C VAL A 1089 0.82 -35.38 5.49
N VAL A 1090 0.20 -34.66 4.55
CA VAL A 1090 -0.08 -35.11 3.18
C VAL A 1090 0.50 -34.10 2.15
N PRO A 1091 1.00 -34.51 0.97
CA PRO A 1091 1.55 -33.61 -0.04
C PRO A 1091 0.49 -32.78 -0.81
N PRO A 1092 0.88 -31.78 -1.63
CA PRO A 1092 -0.05 -30.95 -2.40
C PRO A 1092 -0.67 -31.66 -3.62
N PRO A 1093 -1.84 -31.21 -4.10
CA PRO A 1093 -2.52 -31.76 -5.28
C PRO A 1093 -1.94 -31.25 -6.63
N PRO A 1094 -2.24 -31.95 -7.76
CA PRO A 1094 -1.89 -31.50 -9.11
C PRO A 1094 -2.73 -30.30 -9.59
N PRO A 1095 -2.31 -29.61 -10.68
CA PRO A 1095 -3.02 -28.45 -11.24
C PRO A 1095 -4.36 -28.82 -11.92
N PRO A 1096 -5.31 -27.87 -12.01
CA PRO A 1096 -6.60 -28.08 -12.68
C PRO A 1096 -6.51 -28.06 -14.21
N PRO A 1097 -7.47 -28.70 -14.92
CA PRO A 1097 -7.61 -28.61 -16.38
C PRO A 1097 -8.13 -27.24 -16.84
N PRO A 1098 -8.01 -26.90 -18.15
CA PRO A 1098 -8.56 -25.67 -18.71
C PRO A 1098 -10.11 -25.64 -18.67
N PRO A 1099 -10.74 -24.44 -18.63
CA PRO A 1099 -12.19 -24.30 -18.54
C PRO A 1099 -12.89 -24.76 -19.83
N GLN A 1100 -14.01 -25.46 -19.67
CA GLN A 1100 -14.92 -25.81 -20.75
C GLN A 1100 -15.84 -24.62 -21.10
N ALA A 1101 -16.37 -24.60 -22.33
CA ALA A 1101 -17.36 -23.63 -22.76
C ALA A 1101 -18.71 -23.83 -22.03
N SER A 1102 -19.48 -22.76 -21.89
CA SER A 1102 -20.79 -22.76 -21.22
C SER A 1102 -21.84 -23.53 -22.01
N SER A 1103 -22.44 -24.56 -21.40
CA SER A 1103 -23.64 -25.24 -21.91
C SER A 1103 -24.91 -24.54 -21.42
N GLU A 1104 -25.88 -24.30 -22.31
CA GLU A 1104 -27.22 -23.82 -21.94
C GLU A 1104 -27.94 -24.85 -21.05
N PRO A 1105 -28.74 -24.40 -20.04
CA PRO A 1105 -29.42 -25.30 -19.11
C PRO A 1105 -30.54 -26.10 -19.80
N LYS A 1106 -30.61 -27.40 -19.50
CA LYS A 1106 -31.55 -28.35 -20.09
C LYS A 1106 -32.72 -28.65 -19.15
N PHE A 1107 -33.92 -28.61 -19.70
CA PHE A 1107 -35.17 -28.90 -19.01
C PHE A 1107 -35.90 -30.04 -19.70
N GLU A 1108 -36.52 -30.92 -18.90
CA GLU A 1108 -37.31 -32.05 -19.33
C GLU A 1108 -38.81 -31.75 -19.11
N ALA A 1109 -39.63 -32.03 -20.12
CA ALA A 1109 -41.08 -31.88 -20.03
C ALA A 1109 -41.70 -32.93 -19.08
N ALA A 1110 -42.26 -32.49 -17.96
CA ALA A 1110 -42.87 -33.37 -16.95
C ALA A 1110 -44.25 -33.92 -17.38
N TYR A 1111 -44.87 -33.31 -18.40
CA TYR A 1111 -46.19 -33.66 -18.94
C TYR A 1111 -46.22 -33.40 -20.45
N ASP A 1112 -47.10 -34.08 -21.19
CA ASP A 1112 -47.34 -33.79 -22.60
C ASP A 1112 -48.01 -32.41 -22.76
N PHE A 1113 -47.48 -31.60 -23.66
CA PHE A 1113 -48.06 -30.33 -24.11
C PHE A 1113 -48.26 -30.40 -25.63
N PRO A 1114 -49.48 -30.69 -26.14
CA PRO A 1114 -49.72 -30.85 -27.58
C PRO A 1114 -49.71 -29.51 -28.35
N GLY A 1115 -49.76 -28.38 -27.66
CA GLY A 1115 -49.96 -27.05 -28.23
C GLY A 1115 -51.39 -26.82 -28.75
N SER A 1116 -51.74 -25.55 -28.99
CA SER A 1116 -53.00 -25.11 -29.60
C SER A 1116 -53.04 -25.26 -31.13
N GLY A 1117 -51.90 -25.60 -31.74
CA GLY A 1117 -51.67 -25.52 -33.19
C GLY A 1117 -51.14 -24.16 -33.66
N ALA A 1118 -51.04 -23.15 -32.79
CA ALA A 1118 -50.43 -21.87 -33.12
C ALA A 1118 -48.91 -22.01 -33.42
N PRO A 1119 -48.37 -21.37 -34.48
CA PRO A 1119 -46.96 -21.49 -34.86
C PRO A 1119 -45.97 -20.84 -33.86
N SER A 1120 -46.49 -20.14 -32.85
CA SER A 1120 -45.74 -19.57 -31.73
C SER A 1120 -45.49 -20.55 -30.58
N GLU A 1121 -46.22 -21.66 -30.51
CA GLU A 1121 -46.10 -22.68 -29.47
C GLU A 1121 -45.19 -23.84 -29.92
N LEU A 1122 -44.52 -24.49 -28.97
CA LEU A 1122 -43.72 -25.69 -29.24
C LEU A 1122 -44.39 -26.92 -28.60
N PRO A 1123 -45.05 -27.81 -29.36
CA PRO A 1123 -45.52 -29.07 -28.83
C PRO A 1123 -44.36 -29.91 -28.29
N LEU A 1124 -44.53 -30.49 -27.10
CA LEU A 1124 -43.55 -31.34 -26.43
C LEU A 1124 -44.23 -32.57 -25.83
N LYS A 1125 -43.54 -33.70 -25.82
CA LYS A 1125 -43.98 -34.92 -25.11
C LYS A 1125 -43.30 -35.05 -23.76
N LYS A 1126 -43.94 -35.78 -22.83
CA LYS A 1126 -43.37 -36.09 -21.52
C LYS A 1126 -42.03 -36.83 -21.68
N GLY A 1127 -40.98 -36.35 -21.01
CA GLY A 1127 -39.61 -36.84 -21.13
C GLY A 1127 -38.80 -36.20 -22.27
N GLU A 1128 -39.39 -35.31 -23.07
CA GLU A 1128 -38.66 -34.57 -24.11
C GLU A 1128 -37.85 -33.42 -23.50
N VAL A 1129 -36.59 -33.29 -23.92
CA VAL A 1129 -35.62 -32.35 -23.34
C VAL A 1129 -35.38 -31.18 -24.28
N VAL A 1130 -35.40 -29.96 -23.72
CA VAL A 1130 -35.25 -28.68 -24.42
C VAL A 1130 -34.31 -27.73 -23.67
N TYR A 1131 -33.81 -26.72 -24.37
CA TYR A 1131 -33.20 -25.54 -23.74
C TYR A 1131 -34.27 -24.49 -23.51
N ILE A 1132 -34.29 -23.85 -22.33
CA ILE A 1132 -35.14 -22.68 -22.09
C ILE A 1132 -34.27 -21.43 -22.25
N THR A 1133 -34.60 -20.59 -23.23
CA THR A 1133 -33.83 -19.39 -23.57
C THR A 1133 -34.38 -18.12 -22.90
N ARG A 1134 -35.65 -18.12 -22.49
CA ARG A 1134 -36.32 -17.03 -21.77
C ARG A 1134 -37.49 -17.57 -20.96
N GLN A 1135 -37.72 -17.03 -19.77
CA GLN A 1135 -38.93 -17.26 -18.97
C GLN A 1135 -39.64 -15.94 -18.72
N GLU A 1136 -40.97 -15.96 -18.65
CA GLU A 1136 -41.77 -14.78 -18.34
C GLU A 1136 -42.65 -14.99 -17.10
N GLN A 1137 -42.92 -13.88 -16.39
CA GLN A 1137 -43.66 -13.89 -15.12
C GLN A 1137 -45.14 -14.26 -15.28
N ASN A 1138 -45.63 -14.35 -16.52
CA ASN A 1138 -46.97 -14.82 -16.90
C ASN A 1138 -47.10 -16.37 -16.90
N GLY A 1139 -46.03 -17.11 -16.58
CA GLY A 1139 -46.04 -18.57 -16.51
C GLY A 1139 -45.67 -19.30 -17.80
N TRP A 1140 -45.16 -18.59 -18.81
CA TRP A 1140 -44.67 -19.17 -20.08
C TRP A 1140 -43.14 -19.09 -20.22
N SER A 1141 -42.58 -20.08 -20.91
CA SER A 1141 -41.15 -20.23 -21.22
C SER A 1141 -40.95 -20.36 -22.72
N LEU A 1142 -39.95 -19.66 -23.28
CA LEU A 1142 -39.52 -19.83 -24.66
C LEU A 1142 -38.52 -21.00 -24.72
N ALA A 1143 -38.99 -22.13 -25.23
CA ALA A 1143 -38.22 -23.35 -25.38
C ALA A 1143 -37.60 -23.46 -26.78
N LYS A 1144 -36.46 -24.15 -26.85
CA LYS A 1144 -35.72 -24.46 -28.07
C LYS A 1144 -35.34 -25.95 -28.07
N THR A 1145 -35.58 -26.65 -29.18
CA THR A 1145 -35.18 -28.06 -29.33
C THR A 1145 -33.67 -28.23 -29.20
N LEU A 1146 -33.20 -29.41 -28.78
CA LEU A 1146 -31.75 -29.65 -28.56
C LEU A 1146 -30.90 -29.42 -29.82
N ASP A 1147 -31.43 -29.76 -31.00
CA ASP A 1147 -30.78 -29.54 -32.30
C ASP A 1147 -30.89 -28.09 -32.79
N GLY A 1148 -31.54 -27.22 -32.00
CA GLY A 1148 -31.72 -25.80 -32.26
C GLY A 1148 -32.68 -25.42 -33.38
N SER A 1149 -33.31 -26.41 -34.02
CA SER A 1149 -34.10 -26.28 -35.26
C SER A 1149 -35.50 -25.68 -35.09
N LYS A 1150 -36.07 -25.70 -33.87
CA LYS A 1150 -37.38 -25.11 -33.57
C LYS A 1150 -37.35 -24.35 -32.24
N THR A 1151 -38.09 -23.25 -32.19
CA THR A 1151 -38.29 -22.41 -31.00
C THR A 1151 -39.77 -22.07 -30.87
N GLY A 1152 -40.32 -22.17 -29.65
CA GLY A 1152 -41.71 -21.79 -29.39
C GLY A 1152 -42.02 -21.79 -27.89
N TRP A 1153 -43.16 -21.20 -27.53
CA TRP A 1153 -43.59 -21.04 -26.15
C TRP A 1153 -44.19 -22.34 -25.60
N VAL A 1154 -43.89 -22.62 -24.33
CA VAL A 1154 -44.41 -23.75 -23.55
C VAL A 1154 -44.75 -23.29 -22.12
N PRO A 1155 -45.70 -23.92 -21.42
CA PRO A 1155 -46.00 -23.56 -20.03
C PRO A 1155 -44.81 -23.85 -19.12
N THR A 1156 -44.34 -22.87 -18.36
CA THR A 1156 -43.20 -23.01 -17.43
C THR A 1156 -43.46 -24.10 -16.38
N ALA A 1157 -44.72 -24.24 -15.94
CA ALA A 1157 -45.14 -25.27 -14.98
C ALA A 1157 -45.03 -26.72 -15.50
N TYR A 1158 -44.85 -26.91 -16.81
CA TYR A 1158 -44.68 -28.24 -17.42
C TYR A 1158 -43.20 -28.63 -17.54
N MET A 1159 -42.25 -27.72 -17.27
CA MET A 1159 -40.82 -27.94 -17.42
C MET A 1159 -40.15 -28.25 -16.08
N THR A 1160 -39.20 -29.18 -16.08
CA THR A 1160 -38.41 -29.56 -14.88
C THR A 1160 -36.92 -29.63 -15.19
N GLU A 1161 -36.05 -29.28 -14.24
CA GLU A 1161 -34.59 -29.33 -14.46
C GLU A 1161 -34.13 -30.79 -14.62
N ALA A 1162 -33.46 -31.10 -15.74
CA ALA A 1162 -33.04 -32.45 -16.07
C ALA A 1162 -31.87 -32.91 -15.17
N LYS A 1163 -32.15 -33.74 -14.17
CA LYS A 1163 -31.15 -34.19 -13.17
C LYS A 1163 -30.20 -35.23 -13.77
N ILE A 1164 -28.95 -34.82 -14.01
CA ILE A 1164 -27.89 -35.69 -14.51
C ILE A 1164 -27.46 -36.67 -13.39
N THR A 1165 -28.04 -37.87 -13.38
CA THR A 1165 -27.66 -38.95 -12.45
C THR A 1165 -26.50 -39.78 -13.00
N SER A 1166 -25.35 -39.74 -12.32
CA SER A 1166 -24.27 -40.72 -12.52
C SER A 1166 -24.59 -42.02 -11.77
N SER A 1167 -24.45 -43.18 -12.42
CA SER A 1167 -24.73 -44.49 -11.82
C SER A 1167 -23.55 -45.47 -11.98
N THR A 1168 -23.50 -46.42 -11.06
CA THR A 1168 -22.39 -47.35 -10.78
C THR A 1168 -22.23 -48.48 -11.79
N SER A 1169 -21.08 -49.17 -11.74
CA SER A 1169 -20.63 -50.19 -12.69
C SER A 1169 -20.72 -51.63 -12.16
N THR A 1170 -20.33 -52.59 -13.02
CA THR A 1170 -20.04 -54.03 -12.78
C THR A 1170 -21.23 -55.02 -12.85
N PRO A 1171 -21.00 -56.33 -13.12
CA PRO A 1171 -20.23 -56.85 -14.28
C PRO A 1171 -20.79 -58.17 -14.91
N ILE A 1172 -20.79 -58.33 -16.25
CA ILE A 1172 -20.89 -59.67 -16.89
C ILE A 1172 -19.94 -59.81 -18.11
N THR A 1173 -19.09 -60.83 -18.00
CA THR A 1173 -18.44 -61.79 -18.94
C THR A 1173 -18.38 -61.58 -20.47
N VAL A 1174 -17.23 -62.01 -21.01
CA VAL A 1174 -16.76 -62.20 -22.41
C VAL A 1174 -17.66 -63.12 -23.29
N PRO A 1175 -17.59 -63.05 -24.65
CA PRO A 1175 -16.51 -63.74 -25.39
C PRO A 1175 -15.90 -63.03 -26.64
N ASN A 1176 -14.71 -63.53 -27.00
CA ASN A 1176 -13.95 -63.58 -28.27
C ASN A 1176 -14.67 -63.17 -29.59
N THR A 1177 -13.99 -62.71 -30.67
CA THR A 1177 -12.75 -63.26 -31.27
C THR A 1177 -11.77 -62.28 -31.93
N THR A 1178 -10.54 -62.80 -32.12
CA THR A 1178 -9.52 -62.51 -33.16
C THR A 1178 -9.99 -61.81 -34.45
N THR A 1179 -9.15 -61.04 -35.16
CA THR A 1179 -7.85 -61.48 -35.76
C THR A 1179 -6.85 -60.33 -36.01
N THR A 1180 -5.56 -60.67 -36.10
CA THR A 1180 -4.41 -59.81 -36.46
C THR A 1180 -4.35 -59.40 -37.95
N VAL A 1181 -3.67 -58.28 -38.26
CA VAL A 1181 -2.51 -58.22 -39.20
C VAL A 1181 -1.83 -56.83 -39.14
N THR A 1182 -0.63 -56.71 -39.70
CA THR A 1182 0.41 -55.69 -39.45
C THR A 1182 0.66 -54.78 -40.67
N GLN A 1183 1.56 -53.78 -40.51
CA GLN A 1183 2.28 -53.03 -41.57
C GLN A 1183 1.46 -52.00 -42.39
N GLN A 1184 2.06 -51.03 -43.11
CA GLN A 1184 3.19 -50.09 -42.90
C GLN A 1184 3.36 -49.28 -44.22
N VAL A 1185 4.21 -48.24 -44.24
CA VAL A 1185 4.65 -47.48 -45.45
C VAL A 1185 3.55 -46.56 -46.08
N GLN A 1186 3.81 -45.51 -46.87
CA GLN A 1186 4.69 -44.30 -46.80
C GLN A 1186 4.34 -43.42 -48.04
N GLN A 1187 4.95 -42.21 -48.16
CA GLN A 1187 5.13 -41.42 -49.41
C GLN A 1187 3.98 -40.49 -49.92
N THR A 1188 4.14 -39.19 -49.62
CA THR A 1188 4.23 -38.02 -50.56
C THR A 1188 3.45 -37.95 -51.88
N VAL A 1189 2.89 -36.76 -52.19
CA VAL A 1189 3.28 -35.89 -53.34
C VAL A 1189 2.68 -34.46 -53.19
N GLN A 1190 3.03 -33.54 -54.10
CA GLN A 1190 3.12 -32.06 -53.99
C GLN A 1190 1.83 -31.21 -54.13
N GLU A 1191 1.96 -29.95 -53.70
CA GLU A 1191 1.52 -28.65 -54.31
C GLU A 1191 0.36 -28.65 -55.34
N GLN A 1192 -0.63 -27.76 -55.26
CA GLN A 1192 -0.48 -26.33 -55.59
C GLN A 1192 -1.54 -25.43 -54.89
N ALA A 1193 -1.50 -24.11 -55.15
CA ALA A 1193 -2.20 -23.08 -54.37
C ALA A 1193 -3.40 -22.43 -55.08
N THR A 1194 -4.30 -21.82 -54.30
CA THR A 1194 -5.08 -20.65 -54.74
C THR A 1194 -5.47 -19.79 -53.53
N THR A 1195 -5.52 -18.47 -53.74
CA THR A 1195 -5.75 -17.46 -52.69
C THR A 1195 -7.20 -16.98 -52.64
N GLN A 1196 -7.71 -16.74 -51.43
CA GLN A 1196 -8.57 -15.58 -51.12
C GLN A 1196 -8.53 -15.31 -49.61
N ALA A 1197 -8.72 -14.05 -49.21
CA ALA A 1197 -8.54 -13.60 -47.84
C ALA A 1197 -9.46 -12.43 -47.46
N GLN A 1198 -9.96 -12.43 -46.22
CA GLN A 1198 -10.39 -11.24 -45.48
C GLN A 1198 -10.19 -11.50 -43.96
N PRO A 1199 -10.12 -10.45 -43.12
CA PRO A 1199 -9.27 -10.48 -41.92
C PRO A 1199 -9.97 -10.95 -40.63
N ALA A 1200 -9.19 -11.59 -39.75
CA ALA A 1200 -9.58 -11.89 -38.37
C ALA A 1200 -9.01 -10.84 -37.39
N ALA A 1201 -9.79 -10.50 -36.35
CA ALA A 1201 -9.33 -9.64 -35.26
C ALA A 1201 -8.47 -10.46 -34.26
N ALA A 1202 -7.27 -9.98 -33.93
CA ALA A 1202 -6.34 -10.67 -33.05
C ALA A 1202 -6.42 -10.18 -31.59
N ASN A 1203 -6.43 -11.11 -30.63
CA ASN A 1203 -6.40 -10.81 -29.20
C ASN A 1203 -5.02 -10.26 -28.77
N PHE A 1204 -4.95 -8.95 -28.51
CA PHE A 1204 -3.68 -8.26 -28.24
C PHE A 1204 -3.00 -8.63 -26.89
N SER A 1205 -3.76 -9.16 -25.93
CA SER A 1205 -3.28 -9.42 -24.57
C SER A 1205 -2.22 -10.52 -24.49
N GLU A 1206 -2.32 -11.57 -25.30
CA GLU A 1206 -1.33 -12.64 -25.34
C GLU A 1206 0.00 -12.18 -25.96
N GLY A 1207 -0.04 -11.23 -26.91
CA GLY A 1207 1.16 -10.67 -27.53
C GLY A 1207 2.07 -9.95 -26.53
N LEU A 1208 1.49 -9.08 -25.67
CA LEU A 1208 2.24 -8.36 -24.65
C LEU A 1208 2.75 -9.31 -23.54
N ALA A 1209 1.92 -10.27 -23.11
CA ALA A 1209 2.33 -11.30 -22.15
C ALA A 1209 3.47 -12.18 -22.69
N SER A 1210 3.40 -12.57 -23.97
CA SER A 1210 4.43 -13.34 -24.66
C SER A 1210 5.73 -12.54 -24.81
N ALA A 1211 5.67 -11.26 -25.19
CA ALA A 1211 6.86 -10.39 -25.26
C ALA A 1211 7.54 -10.21 -23.89
N LEU A 1212 6.74 -10.02 -22.82
CA LEU A 1212 7.26 -9.93 -21.45
C LEU A 1212 7.83 -11.26 -20.94
N ALA A 1213 7.25 -12.40 -21.31
CA ALA A 1213 7.78 -13.73 -21.00
C ALA A 1213 9.07 -14.04 -21.78
N ALA A 1214 9.11 -13.72 -23.07
CA ALA A 1214 10.29 -13.80 -23.92
C ALA A 1214 11.43 -12.94 -23.36
N ARG A 1215 11.14 -11.72 -22.88
CA ARG A 1215 12.14 -10.87 -22.22
C ARG A 1215 12.53 -11.36 -20.83
N ALA A 1216 11.62 -11.95 -20.05
CA ALA A 1216 11.97 -12.60 -18.79
C ALA A 1216 12.94 -13.78 -19.02
N ASN A 1217 12.75 -14.54 -20.10
CA ASN A 1217 13.69 -15.57 -20.54
C ASN A 1217 14.99 -14.95 -21.10
N LYS A 1218 14.94 -13.84 -21.85
CA LYS A 1218 16.15 -13.15 -22.34
C LYS A 1218 17.04 -12.66 -21.18
N MET A 1219 16.48 -11.99 -20.17
CA MET A 1219 17.23 -11.61 -18.96
C MET A 1219 17.72 -12.83 -18.15
N ARG A 1220 17.06 -13.98 -18.25
CA ARG A 1220 17.48 -15.23 -17.61
C ARG A 1220 18.65 -15.90 -18.35
N ASN A 1221 18.73 -15.73 -19.67
CA ASN A 1221 19.85 -16.19 -20.50
C ASN A 1221 21.03 -15.21 -20.43
N GLU A 1222 20.79 -13.90 -20.48
CA GLU A 1222 21.79 -12.84 -20.26
C GLU A 1222 22.37 -12.84 -18.82
N SER A 1223 21.80 -13.62 -17.90
CA SER A 1223 22.37 -13.92 -16.58
C SER A 1223 22.86 -15.37 -16.42
N GLY A 1224 22.95 -16.12 -17.53
CA GLY A 1224 23.60 -17.43 -17.65
C GLY A 1224 24.79 -17.46 -18.63
N GLU A 1225 24.93 -16.48 -19.52
CA GLU A 1225 26.02 -16.40 -20.52
C GLU A 1225 27.40 -15.94 -19.97
N GLU A 1226 27.58 -15.92 -18.64
CA GLU A 1226 28.92 -15.87 -17.99
C GLU A 1226 29.31 -17.22 -17.32
N ASP A 1227 28.51 -18.30 -17.45
CA ASP A 1227 28.70 -19.57 -16.71
C ASP A 1227 28.59 -20.81 -17.64
N ALA A 1228 29.03 -20.69 -18.90
CA ALA A 1228 29.04 -21.77 -19.90
C ALA A 1228 30.46 -22.03 -20.43
N GLY A 1229 31.30 -22.73 -19.66
CA GLY A 1229 32.72 -22.83 -20.01
C GLY A 1229 33.65 -23.78 -19.23
N GLU A 1230 33.16 -24.78 -18.49
CA GLU A 1230 33.95 -25.97 -18.15
C GLU A 1230 33.06 -27.16 -17.76
N ASP A 1231 33.31 -28.32 -18.36
CA ASP A 1231 32.55 -29.58 -18.16
C ASP A 1231 32.97 -30.35 -16.89
N ASP A 1232 32.19 -31.40 -16.57
CA ASP A 1232 32.32 -32.34 -15.45
C ASP A 1232 33.76 -32.78 -15.10
N ASP A 1233 34.15 -32.67 -13.82
CA ASP A 1233 34.87 -33.72 -13.06
C ASP A 1233 34.96 -33.41 -11.53
N ASP A 1234 35.08 -34.47 -10.72
CA ASP A 1234 35.50 -34.51 -9.29
C ASP A 1234 34.76 -33.65 -8.21
N ASP A 1235 33.51 -34.00 -7.87
CA ASP A 1235 32.79 -33.51 -6.66
C ASP A 1235 32.98 -34.44 -5.43
N ASP A 1236 34.16 -34.43 -4.79
CA ASP A 1236 34.48 -35.24 -3.58
C ASP A 1236 35.40 -34.54 -2.54
N TRP A 1237 34.88 -33.59 -1.74
CA TRP A 1237 35.51 -33.08 -0.48
C TRP A 1237 34.55 -32.48 0.57
#